data_AF-A0A3B6C887-F1
#
_entry.id   AF-A0A3B6C887-F1
#
_cell.length_a   1.000
_cell.length_b   1.000
_cell.length_c   1.000
_cell.angle_alpha   90.00
_cell.angle_beta   90.00
_cell.angle_gamma   90.00
#
_symmetry.space_group_name_H-M   'P 1'
#
loop_
_entity.id
_entity.type
_entity.pdbx_description
1 polymer ?
#
loop_
_entity_poly.entity_id
_entity_poly.type
_entity_poly.pdbx_seq_one_letter_code
_entity_poly.pdbx_strand_id
1 'polypeptide(L)'
;MGRPTGGASASKKPKAKSKPKQRGGVDFKKYKHKVGRKLPPPKNATNTEIKSKMIVLPEQTMASERAGMAVNKRGLTLRELLQQTVHYNPKVRRAAMNGIKDLVTKHPAELKLHKVAMIEKLQERICDSDKVVRDSLYSLLQSLVFPSLKEDNAMSTRSTLSLLMANVLNGMTHLSMDIQLMAFRFLELVVLNFPSSFPRYAEQAFNNFVAVLSNDRIHLQDKSKLNSVLAGLAHCLSLVARVTENGDASNRLVHNRPMGELWKPTLDEDNPGSGAFATSDVLMKLQNLIRILVNSIEVSASEICAKPANDAQSSEALLSALHCLHLICTTFIHEAKKSQMEFGRSKTQLGPDWLNSSVLVYLKKLWGVKRLFHEKGDDRFFVFNLKIAELFLCLSTYVDDTMFPAEELCQFVSSLFAKSKVLRNKDLMETHLSPLITCIPGLIANCADDSKGYLLEAFTDAFRDSKVDCKLMLPYLDAVGEMLLPEKSRIWFTEIDLGLAEYRSAWIGELPRILLQSIEKAPSVTKVVLELLLKVGQYFPTTEFGNLRPFIQLFGTKSSSGTVEVGPFVSLPHDCQELVISCLYYFSSLLPDTIEPLACCCLSDKLESLMLIRIIEVLQSTYKAGNLQITDQLSFLSLLMARFNVNCGMSCTLEDAEKVSNWKTFKTLNHLILTYLSEMGDGSLVLELMWNNLSNEIARKPSLHNMNGLFRIIVTLDAATNKLMNEDFIKLIAGYLVDAALDLSKTNEVGFQSDKTRLFQYFIKPCIIIFEQNDKVLCCTLEMLKSFAADEHRFSSVSSLDYPRELSQRVCVVTTILVFLFNDRRLHPNLSLSKTAIKGILHYIRHQLDSNLPDVTYGQKQKLKFAFEQLKTKALQLNCWDRSELEGDFKHHITSCTAIR
;
A
#
# COMPACT_ATOMS: atom_id res chain seq x y z
N MET A 1 55.54 52.52 13.50
CA MET A 1 56.76 53.28 13.17
C MET A 1 56.96 53.23 11.65
N GLY A 2 57.12 54.38 10.98
CA GLY A 2 57.68 54.46 9.62
C GLY A 2 56.67 54.67 8.46
N ARG A 3 56.74 55.85 7.83
CA ARG A 3 56.06 56.30 6.59
C ARG A 3 56.30 55.37 5.38
N PRO A 4 55.43 55.42 4.34
CA PRO A 4 55.86 55.20 2.96
C PRO A 4 56.10 56.52 2.23
N THR A 5 57.31 56.59 1.68
CA THR A 5 57.87 57.59 0.78
C THR A 5 57.19 57.58 -0.59
N GLY A 6 57.01 58.77 -1.17
CA GLY A 6 56.47 58.97 -2.51
C GLY A 6 57.45 58.57 -3.62
N GLY A 7 56.89 58.06 -4.71
CA GLY A 7 57.53 57.90 -6.00
C GLY A 7 56.68 58.57 -7.08
N ALA A 8 57.00 59.82 -7.41
CA ALA A 8 56.40 60.53 -8.54
C ALA A 8 57.20 60.22 -9.82
N SER A 9 56.52 59.68 -10.84
CA SER A 9 57.09 59.44 -12.15
C SER A 9 57.26 60.75 -12.92
N ALA A 10 58.50 60.98 -13.36
CA ALA A 10 58.95 62.18 -14.04
C ALA A 10 58.40 62.27 -15.48
N SER A 11 57.52 63.24 -15.72
CA SER A 11 57.17 63.69 -17.07
C SER A 11 58.10 64.85 -17.47
N LYS A 12 58.98 64.58 -18.44
CA LYS A 12 59.99 65.50 -18.97
C LYS A 12 59.37 66.79 -19.52
N LYS A 13 59.75 67.96 -18.98
CA LYS A 13 59.58 69.27 -19.62
C LYS A 13 60.73 69.52 -20.61
N PRO A 14 60.49 70.05 -21.82
CA PRO A 14 61.56 70.44 -22.73
C PRO A 14 62.18 71.77 -22.28
N LYS A 15 63.53 71.79 -22.21
CA LYS A 15 64.35 72.97 -21.94
C LYS A 15 64.20 73.98 -23.07
N ALA A 16 63.57 75.13 -22.80
CA ALA A 16 63.62 76.29 -23.70
C ALA A 16 64.99 76.96 -23.60
N LYS A 17 65.76 76.95 -24.70
CA LYS A 17 67.04 77.63 -24.83
C LYS A 17 66.85 79.15 -24.84
N SER A 18 67.69 79.83 -24.06
CA SER A 18 67.77 81.28 -23.89
C SER A 18 68.09 81.99 -25.22
N LYS A 19 67.27 83.00 -25.58
CA LYS A 19 67.63 83.99 -26.60
C LYS A 19 68.50 85.08 -25.96
N PRO A 20 69.55 85.58 -26.65
CA PRO A 20 70.49 86.54 -26.09
C PRO A 20 69.83 87.90 -25.83
N LYS A 21 70.24 88.53 -24.73
CA LYS A 21 69.81 89.86 -24.26
C LYS A 21 70.06 90.92 -25.35
N GLN A 22 68.99 91.47 -25.94
CA GLN A 22 69.07 92.77 -26.61
C GLN A 22 69.06 93.88 -25.55
N ARG A 23 70.09 94.73 -25.62
CA ARG A 23 70.27 95.95 -24.82
C ARG A 23 69.19 96.98 -25.19
N GLY A 24 68.69 97.73 -24.20
CA GLY A 24 67.87 98.93 -24.38
C GLY A 24 66.37 98.70 -24.27
N GLY A 25 65.80 99.06 -23.10
CA GLY A 25 64.36 99.07 -22.86
C GLY A 25 63.65 100.14 -23.67
N VAL A 26 62.44 99.82 -24.13
CA VAL A 26 61.46 100.80 -24.58
C VAL A 26 60.19 100.53 -23.79
N ASP A 27 59.90 101.34 -22.78
CA ASP A 27 58.81 101.10 -21.81
C ASP A 27 57.41 101.18 -22.44
N PHE A 28 57.31 101.72 -23.67
CA PHE A 28 56.08 101.70 -24.45
C PHE A 28 56.33 101.14 -25.87
N LYS A 29 56.07 99.85 -26.07
CA LYS A 29 55.84 99.30 -27.41
C LYS A 29 54.44 99.72 -27.89
N LYS A 30 54.37 100.67 -28.84
CA LYS A 30 53.16 100.92 -29.63
C LYS A 30 52.86 99.68 -30.48
N TYR A 31 51.68 99.11 -30.33
CA TYR A 31 51.24 97.97 -31.15
C TYR A 31 51.02 98.46 -32.59
N LYS A 32 51.61 97.77 -33.58
CA LYS A 32 51.42 98.14 -35.00
C LYS A 32 49.94 98.02 -35.36
N HIS A 33 49.35 99.09 -35.87
CA HIS A 33 47.95 99.13 -36.31
C HIS A 33 47.75 98.13 -37.46
N LYS A 34 47.01 97.04 -37.21
CA LYS A 34 46.62 96.06 -38.24
C LYS A 34 45.19 96.36 -38.67
N VAL A 35 45.06 96.95 -39.86
CA VAL A 35 43.78 97.32 -40.47
C VAL A 35 42.85 96.09 -40.55
N GLY A 36 41.59 96.23 -40.13
CA GLY A 36 40.57 95.18 -40.18
C GLY A 36 40.39 94.31 -38.91
N ARG A 37 41.16 94.52 -37.83
CA ARG A 37 40.94 93.86 -36.52
C ARG A 37 40.48 94.86 -35.46
N LYS A 38 39.51 94.50 -34.63
CA LYS A 38 39.04 95.33 -33.50
C LYS A 38 40.23 95.72 -32.62
N LEU A 39 40.35 97.01 -32.29
CA LEU A 39 41.43 97.50 -31.43
C LEU A 39 41.40 96.75 -30.09
N PRO A 40 42.55 96.27 -29.59
CA PRO A 40 42.61 95.73 -28.24
C PRO A 40 42.25 96.83 -27.23
N PRO A 41 41.61 96.48 -26.10
CA PRO A 41 41.29 97.43 -25.04
C PRO A 41 42.53 98.21 -24.60
N PRO A 42 42.38 99.47 -24.18
CA PRO A 42 43.51 100.27 -23.72
C PRO A 42 44.20 99.58 -22.52
N LYS A 43 45.51 99.78 -22.36
CA LYS A 43 46.33 99.05 -21.38
C LYS A 43 45.86 99.18 -19.92
N ASN A 44 45.03 100.17 -19.62
CA ASN A 44 44.43 100.44 -18.32
C ASN A 44 43.04 99.79 -18.14
N ALA A 45 42.55 99.00 -19.11
CA ALA A 45 41.27 98.33 -19.01
C ALA A 45 41.38 97.08 -18.13
N THR A 46 40.73 97.13 -16.96
CA THR A 46 40.56 95.96 -16.09
C THR A 46 39.62 94.96 -16.74
N ASN A 47 40.07 93.74 -16.98
CA ASN A 47 39.22 92.66 -17.48
C ASN A 47 38.37 92.09 -16.33
N THR A 48 37.05 92.25 -16.43
CA THR A 48 36.08 91.76 -15.42
C THR A 48 35.55 90.35 -15.69
N GLU A 49 36.04 89.65 -16.72
CA GLU A 49 35.65 88.25 -16.98
C GLU A 49 36.31 87.29 -15.97
N ILE A 50 35.60 87.01 -14.88
CA ILE A 50 35.98 85.98 -13.91
C ILE A 50 35.32 84.65 -14.33
N LYS A 51 36.13 83.60 -14.55
CA LYS A 51 35.66 82.24 -14.82
C LYS A 51 35.90 81.37 -13.60
N SER A 52 34.83 81.05 -12.86
CA SER A 52 34.86 80.06 -11.78
C SER A 52 34.41 78.69 -12.29
N LYS A 53 35.16 77.63 -11.96
CA LYS A 53 34.74 76.22 -12.17
C LYS A 53 34.47 75.58 -10.81
N MET A 54 33.36 74.86 -10.71
CA MET A 54 33.00 74.11 -9.51
C MET A 54 33.95 72.92 -9.32
N ILE A 55 34.45 72.74 -8.09
CA ILE A 55 35.22 71.56 -7.70
C ILE A 55 34.21 70.48 -7.31
N VAL A 56 34.16 69.37 -8.07
CA VAL A 56 33.36 68.20 -7.71
C VAL A 56 34.25 67.22 -6.96
N LEU A 57 34.03 67.08 -5.66
CA LEU A 57 34.69 66.05 -4.85
C LEU A 57 33.94 64.72 -4.99
N PRO A 58 34.62 63.57 -5.17
CA PRO A 58 33.98 62.26 -5.12
C PRO A 58 33.29 62.05 -3.78
N GLU A 59 32.04 61.59 -3.80
CA GLU A 59 31.30 61.30 -2.57
C GLU A 59 32.00 60.20 -1.77
N GLN A 60 32.34 60.53 -0.52
CA GLN A 60 32.83 59.57 0.45
C GLN A 60 31.63 58.94 1.16
N THR A 61 31.62 57.62 1.29
CA THR A 61 30.49 56.78 1.71
C THR A 61 29.87 57.16 3.06
N MET A 62 30.55 57.97 3.88
CA MET A 62 30.06 58.45 5.18
C MET A 62 29.00 59.55 5.07
N ALA A 63 28.86 60.21 3.91
CA ALA A 63 27.92 61.32 3.70
C ALA A 63 26.58 60.90 3.04
N SER A 64 26.45 59.64 2.61
CA SER A 64 25.22 59.16 1.98
C SER A 64 24.14 58.90 3.03
N GLU A 65 22.93 59.44 2.82
CA GLU A 65 21.77 59.20 3.68
C GLU A 65 21.33 57.73 3.54
N ARG A 66 21.55 56.92 4.59
CA ARG A 66 21.29 55.46 4.58
C ARG A 66 19.92 55.09 5.13
N ALA A 67 19.08 56.08 5.44
CA ALA A 67 17.73 55.88 5.94
C ALA A 67 16.89 55.15 4.88
N GLY A 68 16.38 53.96 5.22
CA GLY A 68 15.55 53.15 4.32
C GLY A 68 16.31 52.15 3.42
N MET A 69 17.65 52.13 3.45
CA MET A 69 18.46 51.17 2.66
C MET A 69 18.78 49.91 3.46
N ALA A 70 18.66 48.73 2.85
CA ALA A 70 19.06 47.47 3.46
C ALA A 70 20.58 47.38 3.62
N VAL A 71 21.06 47.14 4.86
CA VAL A 71 22.48 47.11 5.19
C VAL A 71 22.86 45.90 6.03
N ASN A 72 24.10 45.43 5.89
CA ASN A 72 24.63 44.36 6.72
C ASN A 72 25.04 44.86 8.12
N LYS A 73 25.56 43.97 8.98
CA LYS A 73 26.05 44.31 10.33
C LYS A 73 27.14 45.39 10.37
N ARG A 74 27.82 45.66 9.25
CA ARG A 74 28.87 46.67 9.09
C ARG A 74 28.37 47.95 8.40
N GLY A 75 27.05 48.05 8.19
CA GLY A 75 26.43 49.20 7.54
C GLY A 75 26.67 49.28 6.03
N LEU A 76 27.10 48.19 5.38
CA LEU A 76 27.35 48.15 3.94
C LEU A 76 26.10 47.69 3.17
N THR A 77 25.83 48.33 2.03
CA THR A 77 24.75 47.98 1.11
C THR A 77 25.12 46.79 0.23
N LEU A 78 24.11 46.16 -0.41
CA LEU A 78 24.34 45.04 -1.33
C LEU A 78 25.29 45.42 -2.48
N ARG A 79 25.15 46.63 -3.05
CA ARG A 79 26.00 47.13 -4.14
C ARG A 79 27.47 47.23 -3.73
N GLU A 80 27.74 47.78 -2.55
CA GLU A 80 29.11 47.90 -2.02
C GLU A 80 29.72 46.53 -1.75
N LEU A 81 28.93 45.60 -1.21
CA LEU A 81 29.38 44.24 -0.95
C LEU A 81 29.70 43.49 -2.25
N LEU A 82 28.85 43.60 -3.27
CA LEU A 82 29.10 43.01 -4.59
C LEU A 82 30.34 43.60 -5.29
N GLN A 83 30.70 44.86 -5.02
CA GLN A 83 31.96 45.42 -5.51
C GLN A 83 33.18 44.84 -4.77
N GLN A 84 33.05 44.60 -3.46
CA GLN A 84 34.13 44.04 -2.64
C GLN A 84 34.42 42.56 -2.96
N THR A 85 33.50 41.82 -3.59
CA THR A 85 33.76 40.44 -4.00
C THR A 85 34.80 40.31 -5.12
N VAL A 86 35.09 41.38 -5.87
CA VAL A 86 36.09 41.37 -6.97
C VAL A 86 37.45 41.91 -6.49
N HIS A 87 37.56 42.32 -5.23
CA HIS A 87 38.78 42.93 -4.71
C HIS A 87 39.98 41.97 -4.73
N TYR A 88 41.18 42.47 -5.04
CA TYR A 88 42.40 41.64 -5.17
C TYR A 88 42.77 40.90 -3.87
N ASN A 89 42.49 41.50 -2.70
CA ASN A 89 42.74 40.89 -1.40
C ASN A 89 41.66 39.83 -1.02
N PRO A 90 42.02 38.56 -0.80
CA PRO A 90 41.08 37.49 -0.46
C PRO A 90 40.37 37.69 0.87
N LYS A 91 40.99 38.36 1.86
CA LYS A 91 40.35 38.67 3.15
C LYS A 91 39.15 39.59 2.96
N VAL A 92 39.26 40.55 2.04
CA VAL A 92 38.18 41.49 1.70
C VAL A 92 37.06 40.74 0.97
N ARG A 93 37.39 39.89 -0.01
CA ARG A 93 36.40 39.06 -0.71
C ARG A 93 35.63 38.15 0.24
N ARG A 94 36.32 37.46 1.15
CA ARG A 94 35.70 36.59 2.16
C ARG A 94 34.77 37.36 3.09
N ALA A 95 35.21 38.53 3.55
CA ALA A 95 34.39 39.40 4.38
C ALA A 95 33.16 39.92 3.63
N ALA A 96 33.28 40.21 2.33
CA ALA A 96 32.18 40.58 1.47
C ALA A 96 31.18 39.43 1.30
N MET A 97 31.63 38.20 1.03
CA MET A 97 30.77 37.01 0.93
C MET A 97 29.94 36.77 2.19
N ASN A 98 30.58 36.82 3.36
CA ASN A 98 29.88 36.71 4.64
C ASN A 98 28.95 37.90 4.90
N GLY A 99 29.35 39.10 4.48
CA GLY A 99 28.53 40.30 4.54
C GLY A 99 27.27 40.22 3.68
N ILE A 100 27.35 39.60 2.50
CA ILE A 100 26.19 39.34 1.62
C ILE A 100 25.25 38.33 2.27
N LYS A 101 25.80 37.22 2.81
CA LYS A 101 25.02 36.23 3.55
C LYS A 101 24.25 36.88 4.70
N ASP A 102 24.94 37.67 5.52
CA ASP A 102 24.33 38.42 6.64
C ASP A 102 23.24 39.41 6.19
N LEU A 103 23.45 40.12 5.06
CA LEU A 103 22.49 41.10 4.55
C LEU A 103 21.21 40.41 4.08
N VAL A 104 21.34 39.34 3.28
CA VAL A 104 20.21 38.59 2.73
C VAL A 104 19.40 37.91 3.83
N THR A 105 20.05 37.37 4.87
CA THR A 105 19.34 36.78 6.01
C THR A 105 18.52 37.82 6.77
N LYS A 106 18.99 39.07 6.87
CA LYS A 106 18.26 40.16 7.52
C LYS A 106 17.17 40.78 6.65
N HIS A 107 17.41 40.86 5.34
CA HIS A 107 16.53 41.49 4.37
C HIS A 107 16.28 40.56 3.18
N PRO A 108 15.44 39.52 3.32
CA PRO A 108 15.21 38.54 2.24
C PRO A 108 14.58 39.14 0.98
N ALA A 109 13.89 40.27 1.11
CA ALA A 109 13.32 41.01 -0.03
C ALA A 109 14.39 41.50 -1.01
N GLU A 110 15.59 41.84 -0.53
CA GLU A 110 16.72 42.28 -1.37
C GLU A 110 17.20 41.19 -2.32
N LEU A 111 17.17 39.94 -1.87
CA LEU A 111 17.53 38.81 -2.72
C LEU A 111 16.53 38.66 -3.87
N LYS A 112 15.21 38.78 -3.60
CA LYS A 112 14.18 38.69 -4.64
C LYS A 112 14.32 39.81 -5.68
N LEU A 113 14.65 41.02 -5.23
CA LEU A 113 14.79 42.19 -6.09
C LEU A 113 16.07 42.18 -6.95
N HIS A 114 17.19 41.68 -6.41
CA HIS A 114 18.52 41.79 -7.02
C HIS A 114 19.19 40.45 -7.40
N LYS A 115 18.44 39.35 -7.39
CA LYS A 115 18.94 37.97 -7.65
C LYS A 115 19.87 37.84 -8.85
N VAL A 116 19.49 38.37 -10.02
CA VAL A 116 20.24 38.20 -11.27
C VAL A 116 21.60 38.91 -11.17
N ALA A 117 21.59 40.17 -10.73
CA ALA A 117 22.80 40.97 -10.55
C ALA A 117 23.74 40.37 -9.49
N MET A 118 23.19 39.76 -8.44
CA MET A 118 23.99 39.02 -7.46
C MET A 118 24.68 37.82 -8.11
N ILE A 119 23.96 37.00 -8.85
CA ILE A 119 24.49 35.77 -9.43
C ILE A 119 25.51 36.07 -10.52
N GLU A 120 25.26 37.07 -11.37
CA GLU A 120 26.22 37.54 -12.38
C GLU A 120 27.60 37.90 -11.80
N LYS A 121 27.63 38.48 -10.60
CA LYS A 121 28.89 38.86 -9.92
C LYS A 121 29.48 37.74 -9.08
N LEU A 122 28.63 36.92 -8.47
CA LEU A 122 29.07 35.87 -7.56
C LEU A 122 29.55 34.61 -8.28
N GLN A 123 29.02 34.30 -9.47
CA GLN A 123 29.40 33.12 -10.25
C GLN A 123 30.90 33.07 -10.59
N GLU A 124 31.54 34.21 -10.82
CA GLU A 124 32.98 34.26 -11.11
C GLU A 124 33.82 33.77 -9.92
N ARG A 125 33.25 33.78 -8.71
CA ARG A 125 33.92 33.31 -7.49
C ARG A 125 33.93 31.79 -7.37
N ILE A 126 33.27 31.05 -8.27
CA ILE A 126 33.43 29.59 -8.40
C ILE A 126 34.91 29.26 -8.65
N CYS A 127 35.59 30.04 -9.48
CA CYS A 127 37.00 29.85 -9.84
C CYS A 127 37.96 30.71 -8.99
N ASP A 128 37.53 31.18 -7.80
CA ASP A 128 38.42 31.99 -6.94
C ASP A 128 39.61 31.17 -6.43
N SER A 129 40.78 31.80 -6.31
CA SER A 129 41.99 31.13 -5.81
C SER A 129 41.89 30.74 -4.33
N ASP A 130 41.13 31.49 -3.53
CA ASP A 130 40.97 31.22 -2.09
C ASP A 130 39.86 30.19 -1.83
N LYS A 131 40.20 29.06 -1.19
CA LYS A 131 39.25 28.00 -0.86
C LYS A 131 38.05 28.50 -0.04
N VAL A 132 38.29 29.35 0.95
CA VAL A 132 37.24 29.81 1.87
C VAL A 132 36.23 30.71 1.16
N VAL A 133 36.67 31.49 0.16
CA VAL A 133 35.75 32.27 -0.69
C VAL A 133 34.82 31.33 -1.47
N ARG A 134 35.37 30.24 -2.04
CA ARG A 134 34.56 29.23 -2.75
C ARG A 134 33.58 28.51 -1.82
N ASP A 135 34.02 28.09 -0.63
CA ASP A 135 33.16 27.44 0.38
C ASP A 135 32.04 28.39 0.86
N SER A 136 32.36 29.68 1.03
CA SER A 136 31.37 30.70 1.41
C SER A 136 30.32 30.91 0.31
N LEU A 137 30.74 30.90 -0.97
CA LEU A 137 29.82 30.94 -2.10
C LEU A 137 28.94 29.69 -2.14
N TYR A 138 29.50 28.51 -1.96
CA TYR A 138 28.76 27.25 -1.90
C TYR A 138 27.67 27.30 -0.83
N SER A 139 28.02 27.71 0.38
CA SER A 139 27.05 27.87 1.48
C SER A 139 25.96 28.89 1.16
N LEU A 140 26.32 30.02 0.54
CA LEU A 140 25.36 31.06 0.13
C LEU A 140 24.36 30.54 -0.91
N LEU A 141 24.86 29.83 -1.94
CA LEU A 141 24.01 29.25 -2.98
C LEU A 141 23.05 28.20 -2.40
N GLN A 142 23.57 27.27 -1.59
CA GLN A 142 22.79 26.20 -0.99
C GLN A 142 21.70 26.71 -0.03
N SER A 143 22.03 27.66 0.85
CA SER A 143 21.15 28.04 1.96
C SER A 143 20.14 29.14 1.62
N LEU A 144 20.44 30.03 0.67
CA LEU A 144 19.64 31.23 0.44
C LEU A 144 19.23 31.40 -1.03
N VAL A 145 20.17 31.27 -1.97
CA VAL A 145 19.88 31.56 -3.39
C VAL A 145 19.02 30.48 -4.04
N PHE A 146 19.37 29.21 -3.89
CA PHE A 146 18.63 28.11 -4.53
C PHE A 146 17.20 27.92 -3.99
N PRO A 147 16.93 28.03 -2.68
CA PRO A 147 15.56 28.07 -2.17
C PRO A 147 14.73 29.20 -2.80
N SER A 148 15.29 30.41 -2.90
CA SER A 148 14.59 31.55 -3.54
C SER A 148 14.32 31.32 -5.04
N LEU A 149 15.22 30.64 -5.75
CA LEU A 149 15.06 30.35 -7.18
C LEU A 149 14.01 29.26 -7.49
N LYS A 150 13.64 28.43 -6.50
CA LYS A 150 12.56 27.45 -6.65
C LYS A 150 11.16 28.09 -6.63
N GLU A 151 11.03 29.27 -6.02
CA GLU A 151 9.79 30.06 -5.97
C GLU A 151 9.55 30.90 -7.24
N ASP A 152 10.58 31.03 -8.09
CA ASP A 152 10.56 31.89 -9.28
C ASP A 152 9.95 31.20 -10.52
N ASN A 153 9.59 32.02 -11.52
CA ASN A 153 9.15 31.51 -12.82
C ASN A 153 10.28 30.76 -13.57
N ALA A 154 9.91 29.75 -14.35
CA ALA A 154 10.85 28.85 -15.02
C ALA A 154 11.89 29.57 -15.91
N MET A 155 11.52 30.70 -16.53
CA MET A 155 12.39 31.48 -17.41
C MET A 155 13.51 32.23 -16.67
N SER A 156 13.20 32.84 -15.51
CA SER A 156 14.23 33.51 -14.69
C SER A 156 15.20 32.49 -14.09
N THR A 157 14.69 31.34 -13.66
CA THR A 157 15.51 30.25 -13.13
C THR A 157 16.43 29.69 -14.22
N ARG A 158 15.93 29.51 -15.46
CA ARG A 158 16.72 29.02 -16.60
C ARG A 158 17.89 29.93 -16.98
N SER A 159 17.64 31.23 -17.14
CA SER A 159 18.68 32.21 -17.49
C SER A 159 19.78 32.28 -16.42
N THR A 160 19.36 32.29 -15.16
CA THR A 160 20.24 32.31 -13.99
C THR A 160 21.12 31.06 -13.90
N LEU A 161 20.54 29.88 -14.11
CA LEU A 161 21.28 28.61 -14.10
C LEU A 161 22.27 28.52 -15.26
N SER A 162 21.95 29.09 -16.43
CA SER A 162 22.87 29.10 -17.56
C SER A 162 24.16 29.86 -17.30
N LEU A 163 24.07 30.99 -16.60
CA LEU A 163 25.23 31.80 -16.21
C LEU A 163 26.11 31.03 -15.19
N LEU A 164 25.47 30.42 -14.20
CA LEU A 164 26.16 29.61 -13.19
C LEU A 164 26.86 28.39 -13.82
N MET A 165 26.15 27.64 -14.66
CA MET A 165 26.66 26.42 -15.31
C MET A 165 27.85 26.71 -16.23
N ALA A 166 27.87 27.85 -16.93
CA ALA A 166 29.02 28.23 -17.75
C ALA A 166 30.31 28.36 -16.93
N ASN A 167 30.22 28.98 -15.73
CA ASN A 167 31.35 29.13 -14.82
C ASN A 167 31.72 27.82 -14.12
N VAL A 168 30.73 26.98 -13.78
CA VAL A 168 30.97 25.64 -13.23
C VAL A 168 31.73 24.77 -14.25
N LEU A 169 31.27 24.71 -15.50
CA LEU A 169 31.90 23.91 -16.55
C LEU A 169 33.33 24.40 -16.87
N ASN A 170 33.57 25.72 -16.81
CA ASN A 170 34.91 26.29 -16.92
C ASN A 170 35.78 25.97 -15.69
N GLY A 171 35.21 25.96 -14.49
CA GLY A 171 35.92 25.56 -13.27
C GLY A 171 36.37 24.10 -13.30
N MET A 172 35.57 23.21 -13.89
CA MET A 172 35.89 21.78 -14.02
C MET A 172 37.12 21.52 -14.92
N THR A 173 37.47 22.43 -15.82
CA THR A 173 38.64 22.34 -16.71
C THR A 173 39.81 23.20 -16.24
N HIS A 174 39.70 23.86 -15.09
CA HIS A 174 40.72 24.77 -14.56
C HIS A 174 42.05 24.06 -14.24
N LEU A 175 43.20 24.69 -14.45
CA LEU A 175 44.52 24.03 -14.24
C LEU A 175 44.76 23.55 -12.79
N SER A 176 44.16 24.23 -11.80
CA SER A 176 44.25 23.86 -10.38
C SER A 176 43.20 22.82 -9.99
N MET A 177 43.68 21.67 -9.51
CA MET A 177 42.87 20.54 -9.04
C MET A 177 41.85 20.94 -7.96
N ASP A 178 42.22 21.81 -7.01
CA ASP A 178 41.33 22.21 -5.92
C ASP A 178 40.17 23.11 -6.39
N ILE A 179 40.33 23.78 -7.53
CA ILE A 179 39.25 24.54 -8.19
C ILE A 179 38.36 23.57 -8.99
N GLN A 180 38.96 22.62 -9.72
CA GLN A 180 38.21 21.58 -10.44
C GLN A 180 37.27 20.82 -9.52
N LEU A 181 37.78 20.32 -8.38
CA LEU A 181 36.98 19.55 -7.41
C LEU A 181 35.85 20.36 -6.79
N MET A 182 36.12 21.63 -6.50
CA MET A 182 35.08 22.53 -6.02
C MET A 182 34.01 22.76 -7.09
N ALA A 183 34.40 22.87 -8.36
CA ALA A 183 33.48 23.00 -9.47
C ALA A 183 32.59 21.75 -9.64
N PHE A 184 33.11 20.53 -9.47
CA PHE A 184 32.27 19.32 -9.42
C PHE A 184 31.26 19.34 -8.27
N ARG A 185 31.64 19.85 -7.09
CA ARG A 185 30.69 20.02 -5.97
C ARG A 185 29.62 21.07 -6.28
N PHE A 186 29.98 22.16 -6.97
CA PHE A 186 28.99 23.14 -7.45
C PHE A 186 28.05 22.53 -8.49
N LEU A 187 28.55 21.70 -9.40
CA LEU A 187 27.73 20.94 -10.34
C LEU A 187 26.73 20.06 -9.59
N GLU A 188 27.20 19.24 -8.65
CA GLU A 188 26.35 18.39 -7.81
C GLU A 188 25.26 19.21 -7.08
N LEU A 189 25.62 20.35 -6.51
CA LEU A 189 24.67 21.24 -5.82
C LEU A 189 23.58 21.78 -6.76
N VAL A 190 23.93 22.16 -7.99
CA VAL A 190 22.97 22.61 -9.00
C VAL A 190 22.03 21.47 -9.38
N VAL A 191 22.61 20.30 -9.62
CA VAL A 191 21.90 19.10 -10.08
C VAL A 191 20.89 18.60 -9.02
N LEU A 192 21.27 18.63 -7.74
CA LEU A 192 20.38 18.30 -6.61
C LEU A 192 19.16 19.24 -6.49
N ASN A 193 19.33 20.51 -6.85
CA ASN A 193 18.28 21.52 -6.69
C ASN A 193 17.44 21.72 -7.95
N PHE A 194 18.01 21.49 -9.15
CA PHE A 194 17.41 21.76 -10.44
C PHE A 194 17.68 20.62 -11.46
N PRO A 195 17.20 19.40 -11.19
CA PRO A 195 17.54 18.21 -12.00
C PRO A 195 17.09 18.33 -13.47
N SER A 196 15.99 19.02 -13.74
CA SER A 196 15.45 19.23 -15.09
C SER A 196 16.34 20.10 -16.00
N SER A 197 17.29 20.86 -15.44
CA SER A 197 18.17 21.74 -16.19
C SER A 197 19.45 21.05 -16.71
N PHE A 198 19.85 19.95 -16.08
CA PHE A 198 21.07 19.20 -16.39
C PHE A 198 21.18 18.66 -17.83
N PRO A 199 20.11 18.15 -18.48
CA PRO A 199 20.17 17.66 -19.87
C PRO A 199 21.00 18.48 -20.84
N ARG A 200 20.84 19.80 -20.80
CA ARG A 200 21.49 20.74 -21.71
C ARG A 200 23.01 20.80 -21.55
N TYR A 201 23.52 20.39 -20.39
CA TYR A 201 24.94 20.49 -20.03
C TYR A 201 25.62 19.12 -19.89
N ALA A 202 24.86 18.03 -20.06
CA ALA A 202 25.32 16.67 -19.79
C ALA A 202 26.55 16.29 -20.62
N GLU A 203 26.55 16.59 -21.93
CA GLU A 203 27.66 16.26 -22.82
C GLU A 203 28.98 16.90 -22.35
N GLN A 204 28.98 18.21 -22.09
CA GLN A 204 30.16 18.94 -21.63
C GLN A 204 30.57 18.50 -20.21
N ALA A 205 29.61 18.24 -19.32
CA ALA A 205 29.88 17.74 -17.99
C ALA A 205 30.57 16.37 -18.03
N PHE A 206 30.07 15.43 -18.83
CA PHE A 206 30.69 14.10 -18.98
C PHE A 206 32.06 14.15 -19.65
N ASN A 207 32.27 15.05 -20.63
CA ASN A 207 33.61 15.32 -21.18
C ASN A 207 34.60 15.76 -20.08
N ASN A 208 34.16 16.62 -19.18
CA ASN A 208 34.99 17.09 -18.07
C ASN A 208 35.25 15.98 -17.04
N PHE A 209 34.26 15.13 -16.73
CA PHE A 209 34.46 13.93 -15.91
C PHE A 209 35.48 12.97 -16.53
N VAL A 210 35.41 12.73 -17.84
CA VAL A 210 36.39 11.91 -18.58
C VAL A 210 37.80 12.48 -18.42
N ALA A 211 37.98 13.78 -18.64
CA ALA A 211 39.28 14.44 -18.55
C ALA A 211 39.90 14.34 -17.14
N VAL A 212 39.07 14.50 -16.10
CA VAL A 212 39.51 14.48 -14.71
C VAL A 212 39.80 13.05 -14.24
N LEU A 213 38.92 12.10 -14.53
CA LEU A 213 39.13 10.69 -14.13
C LEU A 213 40.27 10.01 -14.91
N SER A 214 40.65 10.53 -16.08
CA SER A 214 41.83 10.07 -16.84
C SER A 214 43.16 10.56 -16.26
N ASN A 215 43.14 11.44 -15.26
CA ASN A 215 44.35 11.97 -14.65
C ASN A 215 44.85 11.05 -13.52
N ASP A 216 45.94 10.33 -13.78
CA ASP A 216 46.55 9.38 -12.83
C ASP A 216 46.87 9.99 -11.44
N ARG A 217 47.06 11.32 -11.37
CA ARG A 217 47.33 12.02 -10.11
C ARG A 217 46.18 11.95 -9.11
N ILE A 218 44.94 11.84 -9.59
CA ILE A 218 43.74 11.75 -8.74
C ILE A 218 43.63 10.37 -8.11
N HIS A 219 44.02 9.32 -8.83
CA HIS A 219 44.05 7.95 -8.32
C HIS A 219 45.16 7.73 -7.29
N LEU A 220 46.30 8.45 -7.42
CA LEU A 220 47.50 8.21 -6.61
C LEU A 220 47.64 9.08 -5.34
N GLN A 221 47.11 10.30 -5.30
CA GLN A 221 47.46 11.26 -4.22
C GLN A 221 46.36 11.56 -3.20
N ASP A 222 45.06 11.44 -3.52
CA ASP A 222 43.99 11.81 -2.58
C ASP A 222 42.66 11.10 -2.87
N LYS A 223 42.47 9.93 -2.24
CA LYS A 223 41.33 9.03 -2.45
C LYS A 223 39.98 9.64 -2.05
N SER A 224 39.99 10.53 -1.06
CA SER A 224 38.79 11.27 -0.65
C SER A 224 38.27 12.20 -1.76
N LYS A 225 39.19 12.77 -2.55
CA LYS A 225 38.86 13.61 -3.70
C LYS A 225 38.29 12.77 -4.84
N LEU A 226 38.85 11.59 -5.10
CA LEU A 226 38.30 10.65 -6.10
C LEU A 226 36.86 10.25 -5.76
N ASN A 227 36.57 9.91 -4.50
CA ASN A 227 35.21 9.56 -4.05
C ASN A 227 34.23 10.70 -4.29
N SER A 228 34.64 11.94 -4.01
CA SER A 228 33.77 13.11 -4.27
C SER A 228 33.44 13.30 -5.76
N VAL A 229 34.38 13.00 -6.65
CA VAL A 229 34.17 13.08 -8.11
C VAL A 229 33.26 11.95 -8.58
N LEU A 230 33.48 10.71 -8.09
CA LEU A 230 32.67 9.55 -8.44
C LEU A 230 31.23 9.68 -7.90
N ALA A 231 31.04 10.23 -6.69
CA ALA A 231 29.71 10.52 -6.14
C ALA A 231 28.96 11.55 -6.99
N GLY A 232 29.64 12.65 -7.39
CA GLY A 232 29.08 13.64 -8.30
C GLY A 232 28.73 13.05 -9.68
N LEU A 233 29.57 12.15 -10.20
CA LEU A 233 29.31 11.42 -11.45
C LEU A 233 28.09 10.50 -11.33
N ALA A 234 28.02 9.70 -10.26
CA ALA A 234 26.88 8.81 -10.00
C ALA A 234 25.56 9.58 -9.94
N HIS A 235 25.54 10.75 -9.29
CA HIS A 235 24.36 11.60 -9.22
C HIS A 235 23.93 12.12 -10.60
N CYS A 236 24.89 12.59 -11.40
CA CYS A 236 24.64 13.02 -12.78
C CYS A 236 24.08 11.87 -13.63
N LEU A 237 24.70 10.68 -13.57
CA LEU A 237 24.26 9.47 -14.28
C LEU A 237 22.85 9.01 -13.85
N SER A 238 22.54 9.08 -12.55
CA SER A 238 21.22 8.72 -12.03
C SER A 238 20.10 9.58 -12.63
N LEU A 239 20.37 10.87 -12.88
CA LEU A 239 19.41 11.73 -13.55
C LEU A 239 19.26 11.44 -15.03
N VAL A 240 20.36 11.08 -15.70
CA VAL A 240 20.29 10.58 -17.09
C VAL A 240 19.38 9.37 -17.15
N ALA A 241 19.57 8.39 -16.26
CA ALA A 241 18.75 7.19 -16.17
C ALA A 241 17.26 7.52 -15.97
N ARG A 242 16.93 8.43 -15.07
CA ARG A 242 15.53 8.88 -14.85
C ARG A 242 14.91 9.58 -16.05
N VAL A 243 15.68 10.40 -16.77
CA VAL A 243 15.19 11.06 -17.98
C VAL A 243 14.93 10.05 -19.09
N THR A 244 15.79 9.03 -19.22
CA THR A 244 15.55 7.93 -20.17
C THR A 244 14.34 7.08 -19.80
N GLU A 245 14.08 6.84 -18.51
CA GLU A 245 12.89 6.10 -18.03
C GLU A 245 11.57 6.86 -18.22
N ASN A 246 11.54 8.18 -17.96
CA ASN A 246 10.31 8.97 -18.04
C ASN A 246 9.81 9.23 -19.48
N GLY A 247 10.68 9.03 -20.49
CA GLY A 247 10.25 8.99 -21.89
C GLY A 247 9.26 7.87 -22.19
N ASP A 248 9.32 6.76 -21.46
CA ASP A 248 8.43 5.59 -21.63
C ASP A 248 7.05 5.78 -20.99
N ALA A 249 6.95 6.51 -19.87
CA ALA A 249 5.70 6.67 -19.10
C ALA A 249 4.70 7.61 -19.81
N SER A 250 5.19 8.63 -20.50
CA SER A 250 4.33 9.58 -21.22
C SER A 250 3.59 8.95 -22.41
N ASN A 251 4.08 7.83 -22.96
CA ASN A 251 3.47 7.16 -24.09
C ASN A 251 2.49 6.03 -23.70
N ARG A 252 2.49 5.58 -22.43
CA ARG A 252 1.58 4.51 -21.97
C ARG A 252 0.30 5.00 -21.29
N LEU A 253 0.18 6.30 -21.00
CA LEU A 253 -0.91 6.88 -20.19
C LEU A 253 -1.95 7.70 -20.99
N VAL A 254 -2.06 7.50 -22.30
CA VAL A 254 -3.03 8.26 -23.14
C VAL A 254 -4.47 7.73 -23.06
N HIS A 255 -4.74 6.62 -22.37
CA HIS A 255 -6.11 6.20 -22.08
C HIS A 255 -6.35 6.03 -20.57
N ASN A 256 -7.18 6.93 -20.04
CA ASN A 256 -7.82 6.96 -18.72
C ASN A 256 -7.08 7.70 -17.59
N ARG A 257 -7.29 9.02 -17.52
CA ARG A 257 -7.61 9.72 -16.25
C ARG A 257 -8.35 11.06 -16.47
N PRO A 258 -9.11 11.54 -15.48
CA PRO A 258 -9.92 12.75 -15.57
C PRO A 258 -9.10 14.03 -15.55
N MET A 259 -9.67 15.04 -16.19
CA MET A 259 -9.18 16.41 -16.35
C MET A 259 -9.09 17.15 -15.01
N GLY A 260 -7.87 17.34 -14.49
CA GLY A 260 -7.58 18.19 -13.33
C GLY A 260 -6.11 18.11 -12.95
N GLU A 261 -5.38 19.22 -13.12
CA GLU A 261 -3.94 19.40 -12.85
C GLU A 261 -2.97 18.91 -13.93
N LEU A 262 -3.02 19.58 -15.08
CA LEU A 262 -2.04 19.47 -16.16
C LEU A 262 -0.89 20.48 -15.95
N TRP A 263 0.22 20.05 -15.36
CA TRP A 263 1.52 20.70 -15.57
C TRP A 263 2.27 19.95 -16.68
N LYS A 264 2.09 20.41 -17.92
CA LYS A 264 2.99 20.06 -19.03
C LYS A 264 4.32 20.79 -18.83
N PRO A 265 5.48 20.13 -19.00
CA PRO A 265 6.70 20.85 -19.30
C PRO A 265 6.46 21.58 -20.63
N THR A 266 6.41 22.90 -20.61
CA THR A 266 6.33 23.72 -21.82
C THR A 266 7.47 23.33 -22.75
N LEU A 267 7.09 22.71 -23.87
CA LEU A 267 7.90 22.49 -25.05
C LEU A 267 8.49 23.84 -25.48
N ASP A 268 9.81 23.86 -25.68
CA ASP A 268 10.50 24.97 -26.33
C ASP A 268 10.08 25.00 -27.82
N GLU A 269 9.43 26.08 -28.27
CA GLU A 269 9.10 26.29 -29.70
C GLU A 269 10.23 26.96 -30.51
N ASP A 270 11.35 27.38 -29.90
CA ASP A 270 12.34 28.19 -30.62
C ASP A 270 13.61 27.45 -31.08
N ASN A 271 13.69 26.12 -30.97
CA ASN A 271 14.74 25.37 -31.67
C ASN A 271 14.41 23.86 -31.77
N PRO A 272 14.21 23.28 -32.97
CA PRO A 272 13.87 21.86 -33.12
C PRO A 272 14.99 20.88 -32.70
N GLY A 273 16.19 21.38 -32.35
CA GLY A 273 17.37 20.56 -32.07
C GLY A 273 17.73 20.33 -30.60
N SER A 274 16.98 20.88 -29.62
CA SER A 274 17.40 20.84 -28.20
C SER A 274 16.59 19.88 -27.31
N GLY A 275 15.62 19.16 -27.88
CA GLY A 275 14.63 18.37 -27.17
C GLY A 275 14.82 16.86 -27.30
N ALA A 276 16.03 16.33 -27.19
CA ALA A 276 16.25 14.91 -26.98
C ALA A 276 17.61 14.70 -26.32
N PHE A 277 17.64 14.15 -25.11
CA PHE A 277 18.85 13.70 -24.41
C PHE A 277 19.62 12.61 -25.21
N ALA A 278 19.00 12.07 -26.27
CA ALA A 278 19.56 11.07 -27.17
C ALA A 278 20.33 11.72 -28.34
N THR A 279 21.50 12.30 -28.04
CA THR A 279 22.53 12.56 -29.06
C THR A 279 23.58 11.46 -28.96
N SER A 280 23.86 10.80 -30.07
CA SER A 280 24.95 9.81 -30.26
C SER A 280 26.25 10.18 -29.50
N ASP A 281 26.53 11.48 -29.39
CA ASP A 281 27.70 12.04 -28.70
C ASP A 281 27.77 11.74 -27.20
N VAL A 282 26.67 11.84 -26.45
CA VAL A 282 26.65 11.53 -25.00
C VAL A 282 26.93 10.05 -24.79
N LEU A 283 26.33 9.20 -25.63
CA LEU A 283 26.50 7.76 -25.61
C LEU A 283 27.97 7.37 -25.84
N MET A 284 28.64 8.01 -26.80
CA MET A 284 30.08 7.84 -27.05
C MET A 284 30.95 8.29 -25.86
N LYS A 285 30.53 9.30 -25.09
CA LYS A 285 31.25 9.71 -23.87
C LYS A 285 31.06 8.70 -22.74
N LEU A 286 29.86 8.14 -22.58
CA LEU A 286 29.59 7.07 -21.61
C LEU A 286 30.44 5.82 -21.92
N GLN A 287 30.63 5.46 -23.20
CA GLN A 287 31.55 4.37 -23.58
C GLN A 287 33.00 4.63 -23.13
N ASN A 288 33.49 5.87 -23.28
CA ASN A 288 34.83 6.24 -22.81
C ASN A 288 34.94 6.18 -21.28
N LEU A 289 33.87 6.53 -20.56
CA LEU A 289 33.80 6.39 -19.10
C LEU A 289 33.86 4.93 -18.65
N ILE A 290 33.21 3.99 -19.36
CA ILE A 290 33.31 2.55 -19.07
C ILE A 290 34.78 2.11 -19.02
N ARG A 291 35.57 2.46 -20.03
CA ARG A 291 37.00 2.14 -20.10
C ARG A 291 37.77 2.68 -18.88
N ILE A 292 37.56 3.95 -18.53
CA ILE A 292 38.28 4.62 -17.45
C ILE A 292 37.89 4.01 -16.09
N LEU A 293 36.59 3.78 -15.87
CA LEU A 293 36.07 3.18 -14.64
C LEU A 293 36.56 1.75 -14.45
N VAL A 294 36.57 0.91 -15.50
CA VAL A 294 37.09 -0.46 -15.41
C VAL A 294 38.57 -0.50 -15.04
N ASN A 295 39.40 0.37 -15.63
CA ASN A 295 40.81 0.46 -15.27
C ASN A 295 41.00 0.97 -13.83
N SER A 296 40.21 1.96 -13.40
CA SER A 296 40.23 2.44 -12.01
C SER A 296 39.79 1.36 -11.01
N ILE A 297 38.79 0.56 -11.36
CA ILE A 297 38.32 -0.61 -10.57
C ILE A 297 39.43 -1.64 -10.45
N GLU A 298 40.12 -1.97 -11.55
CA GLU A 298 41.22 -2.94 -11.53
C GLU A 298 42.38 -2.47 -10.64
N VAL A 299 42.84 -1.22 -10.82
CA VAL A 299 43.91 -0.64 -9.99
C VAL A 299 43.51 -0.66 -8.51
N SER A 300 42.30 -0.19 -8.19
CA SER A 300 41.77 -0.18 -6.83
C SER A 300 41.65 -1.60 -6.26
N ALA A 301 41.19 -2.58 -7.05
CA ALA A 301 41.06 -3.96 -6.64
C ALA A 301 42.42 -4.61 -6.35
N SER A 302 43.41 -4.40 -7.22
CA SER A 302 44.78 -4.90 -7.03
C SER A 302 45.44 -4.29 -5.79
N GLU A 303 45.25 -2.99 -5.54
CA GLU A 303 45.76 -2.30 -4.35
C GLU A 303 45.14 -2.82 -3.05
N ILE A 304 43.80 -2.93 -2.99
CA ILE A 304 43.10 -3.45 -1.80
C ILE A 304 43.52 -4.89 -1.53
N CYS A 305 43.75 -5.69 -2.59
CA CYS A 305 44.26 -7.05 -2.48
C CYS A 305 45.70 -7.12 -1.95
N ALA A 306 46.55 -6.14 -2.28
CA ALA A 306 47.93 -6.06 -1.81
C ALA A 306 48.05 -5.52 -0.38
N LYS A 307 47.14 -4.65 0.07
CA LYS A 307 47.11 -4.05 1.42
C LYS A 307 45.71 -4.03 2.04
N PRO A 308 45.21 -5.17 2.55
CA PRO A 308 43.83 -5.28 3.06
C PRO A 308 43.56 -4.51 4.36
N ALA A 309 44.61 -4.17 5.13
CA ALA A 309 44.47 -3.82 6.55
C ALA A 309 43.91 -2.43 6.87
N ASN A 310 43.78 -1.44 5.95
CA ASN A 310 43.33 -0.10 6.36
C ASN A 310 42.80 0.90 5.30
N ASP A 311 42.41 0.48 4.10
CA ASP A 311 42.05 1.44 3.03
C ASP A 311 40.53 1.63 2.82
N ALA A 312 39.82 2.10 3.86
CA ALA A 312 38.36 2.35 3.79
C ALA A 312 37.97 3.28 2.63
N GLN A 313 38.83 4.27 2.33
CA GLN A 313 38.62 5.22 1.24
C GLN A 313 38.74 4.55 -0.14
N SER A 314 39.68 3.62 -0.34
CA SER A 314 39.77 2.83 -1.58
C SER A 314 38.56 1.92 -1.77
N SER A 315 38.06 1.30 -0.69
CA SER A 315 36.85 0.46 -0.77
C SER A 315 35.61 1.28 -1.16
N GLU A 316 35.46 2.48 -0.62
CA GLU A 316 34.37 3.41 -0.99
C GLU A 316 34.52 3.92 -2.44
N ALA A 317 35.75 4.17 -2.90
CA ALA A 317 36.04 4.54 -4.28
C ALA A 317 35.64 3.43 -5.25
N LEU A 318 36.03 2.19 -4.93
CA LEU A 318 35.70 1.00 -5.70
C LEU A 318 34.19 0.78 -5.81
N LEU A 319 33.45 0.93 -4.70
CA LEU A 319 31.98 0.86 -4.70
C LEU A 319 31.35 1.97 -5.55
N SER A 320 31.85 3.20 -5.42
CA SER A 320 31.35 4.35 -6.18
C SER A 320 31.60 4.18 -7.67
N ALA A 321 32.77 3.62 -8.06
CA ALA A 321 33.10 3.32 -9.44
C ALA A 321 32.23 2.18 -10.02
N LEU A 322 32.02 1.10 -9.26
CA LEU A 322 31.10 0.01 -9.63
C LEU A 322 29.66 0.51 -9.79
N HIS A 323 29.21 1.40 -8.90
CA HIS A 323 27.88 2.00 -8.98
C HIS A 323 27.73 2.92 -10.21
N CYS A 324 28.73 3.76 -10.51
CA CYS A 324 28.75 4.55 -11.74
C CYS A 324 28.68 3.65 -12.98
N LEU A 325 29.43 2.56 -12.99
CA LEU A 325 29.44 1.63 -14.11
C LEU A 325 28.07 0.94 -14.28
N HIS A 326 27.45 0.50 -13.18
CA HIS A 326 26.10 -0.05 -13.20
C HIS A 326 25.09 0.95 -13.79
N LEU A 327 25.09 2.21 -13.34
CA LEU A 327 24.21 3.27 -13.88
C LEU A 327 24.43 3.52 -15.37
N ILE A 328 25.69 3.48 -15.82
CA ILE A 328 26.00 3.60 -17.25
C ILE A 328 25.38 2.41 -18.00
N CYS A 329 25.62 1.18 -17.56
CA CYS A 329 25.06 -0.01 -18.20
C CYS A 329 23.52 -0.01 -18.23
N THR A 330 22.85 0.42 -17.17
CA THR A 330 21.38 0.53 -17.16
C THR A 330 20.89 1.59 -18.15
N THR A 331 21.53 2.76 -18.25
CA THR A 331 21.16 3.78 -19.27
C THR A 331 21.28 3.24 -20.70
N PHE A 332 22.34 2.49 -20.99
CA PHE A 332 22.52 1.83 -22.29
C PHE A 332 21.43 0.79 -22.59
N ILE A 333 21.02 0.03 -21.58
CA ILE A 333 19.93 -0.95 -21.69
C ILE A 333 18.59 -0.24 -21.97
N HIS A 334 18.28 0.86 -21.27
CA HIS A 334 17.06 1.62 -21.50
C HIS A 334 17.00 2.21 -22.91
N GLU A 335 18.10 2.77 -23.41
CA GLU A 335 18.16 3.29 -24.78
C GLU A 335 18.01 2.16 -25.83
N ALA A 336 18.56 0.97 -25.55
CA ALA A 336 18.36 -0.20 -26.41
C ALA A 336 16.90 -0.68 -26.44
N LYS A 337 16.15 -0.57 -25.33
CA LYS A 337 14.71 -0.88 -25.30
C LYS A 337 13.90 0.11 -26.13
N LYS A 338 14.21 1.40 -26.01
CA LYS A 338 13.52 2.48 -26.73
C LYS A 338 13.62 2.30 -28.24
N SER A 339 14.83 2.01 -28.75
CA SER A 339 15.04 1.76 -30.18
C SER A 339 14.33 0.49 -30.68
N GLN A 340 14.19 -0.55 -29.85
CA GLN A 340 13.40 -1.74 -30.19
C GLN A 340 11.89 -1.45 -30.29
N MET A 341 11.35 -0.61 -29.39
CA MET A 341 9.94 -0.24 -29.38
C MET A 341 9.56 0.70 -30.53
N GLU A 342 10.42 1.63 -30.92
CA GLU A 342 10.16 2.60 -32.00
C GLU A 342 10.19 1.96 -33.40
N PHE A 343 10.92 0.86 -33.62
CA PHE A 343 11.14 0.27 -34.95
C PHE A 343 10.53 -1.12 -35.19
N GLY A 344 9.80 -1.70 -34.24
CA GLY A 344 9.05 -2.96 -34.46
C GLY A 344 9.89 -4.12 -35.01
N ARG A 345 11.20 -4.16 -34.78
CA ARG A 345 12.09 -5.20 -35.31
C ARG A 345 12.10 -6.43 -34.39
N SER A 346 12.01 -7.61 -35.01
CA SER A 346 12.21 -8.90 -34.35
C SER A 346 13.66 -9.07 -33.88
N LYS A 347 13.82 -9.87 -32.83
CA LYS A 347 15.03 -10.16 -32.03
C LYS A 347 16.25 -10.76 -32.76
N THR A 348 16.32 -10.70 -34.09
CA THR A 348 17.29 -11.44 -34.88
C THR A 348 18.31 -10.52 -35.56
N GLN A 349 19.57 -10.65 -35.10
CA GLN A 349 20.82 -10.46 -35.85
C GLN A 349 21.64 -9.17 -35.73
N LEU A 350 21.51 -8.36 -34.69
CA LEU A 350 22.64 -7.46 -34.32
C LEU A 350 22.56 -7.15 -32.83
N GLY A 351 23.61 -7.52 -32.07
CA GLY A 351 23.78 -7.04 -30.70
C GLY A 351 23.75 -5.51 -30.66
N PRO A 352 23.43 -4.88 -29.52
CA PRO A 352 23.30 -3.43 -29.45
C PRO A 352 24.55 -2.75 -30.00
N ASP A 353 24.43 -1.79 -30.92
CA ASP A 353 25.57 -1.11 -31.59
C ASP A 353 26.58 -0.50 -30.62
N TRP A 354 26.17 -0.25 -29.37
CA TRP A 354 27.02 0.24 -28.29
C TRP A 354 27.92 -0.82 -27.63
N LEU A 355 27.57 -2.11 -27.71
CA LEU A 355 28.41 -3.25 -27.33
C LEU A 355 29.42 -3.58 -28.44
N ASN A 356 30.12 -2.55 -28.90
CA ASN A 356 31.22 -2.73 -29.84
C ASN A 356 32.34 -3.57 -29.20
N SER A 357 33.20 -4.16 -30.04
CA SER A 357 34.33 -5.01 -29.60
C SER A 357 35.22 -4.36 -28.56
N SER A 358 35.28 -3.02 -28.49
CA SER A 358 36.08 -2.28 -27.53
C SER A 358 35.51 -2.30 -26.11
N VAL A 359 34.20 -2.06 -25.92
CA VAL A 359 33.53 -2.09 -24.60
C VAL A 359 33.55 -3.51 -24.02
N LEU A 360 33.38 -4.51 -24.88
CA LEU A 360 33.43 -5.93 -24.51
C LEU A 360 34.76 -6.37 -23.91
N VAL A 361 35.88 -5.87 -24.42
CA VAL A 361 37.21 -6.17 -23.86
C VAL A 361 37.30 -5.68 -22.41
N TYR A 362 36.78 -4.48 -22.13
CA TYR A 362 36.78 -3.94 -20.76
C TYR A 362 35.79 -4.67 -19.85
N LEU A 363 34.61 -5.07 -20.33
CA LEU A 363 33.70 -5.90 -19.55
C LEU A 363 34.30 -7.29 -19.25
N LYS A 364 34.98 -7.93 -20.20
CA LYS A 364 35.71 -9.19 -19.94
C LYS A 364 36.83 -9.00 -18.92
N LYS A 365 37.52 -7.86 -18.97
CA LYS A 365 38.53 -7.48 -17.98
C LYS A 365 37.93 -7.32 -16.58
N LEU A 366 36.76 -6.67 -16.46
CA LEU A 366 36.01 -6.57 -15.21
C LEU A 366 35.55 -7.94 -14.70
N TRP A 367 35.12 -8.84 -15.59
CA TRP A 367 34.77 -10.22 -15.21
C TRP A 367 35.94 -10.95 -14.56
N GLY A 368 37.18 -10.70 -15.02
CA GLY A 368 38.39 -11.25 -14.40
C GLY A 368 38.64 -10.78 -12.97
N VAL A 369 38.19 -9.56 -12.60
CA VAL A 369 38.37 -8.97 -11.26
C VAL A 369 37.66 -9.80 -10.18
N LYS A 370 36.58 -10.52 -10.50
CA LYS A 370 35.87 -11.40 -9.54
C LYS A 370 36.80 -12.43 -8.88
N ARG A 371 37.81 -12.92 -9.62
CA ARG A 371 38.78 -13.90 -9.11
C ARG A 371 39.67 -13.32 -8.02
N LEU A 372 39.94 -12.01 -8.05
CA LEU A 372 40.76 -11.33 -7.03
C LEU A 372 40.08 -11.30 -5.66
N PHE A 373 38.75 -11.44 -5.64
CA PHE A 373 37.92 -11.35 -4.44
C PHE A 373 37.47 -12.72 -3.91
N HIS A 374 37.88 -13.84 -4.52
CA HIS A 374 37.24 -15.14 -4.30
C HIS A 374 37.70 -15.93 -3.05
N GLU A 375 38.76 -15.52 -2.35
CA GLU A 375 39.41 -16.35 -1.31
C GLU A 375 39.78 -15.63 0.01
N LYS A 376 39.52 -14.34 0.15
CA LYS A 376 39.90 -13.57 1.34
C LYS A 376 38.67 -13.35 2.20
N GLY A 377 38.59 -13.97 3.38
CA GLY A 377 37.44 -13.97 4.30
C GLY A 377 37.09 -12.61 4.94
N ASP A 378 37.14 -11.53 4.16
CA ASP A 378 36.72 -10.17 4.51
C ASP A 378 35.40 -9.85 3.81
N ASP A 379 34.40 -9.47 4.60
CA ASP A 379 33.03 -9.17 4.16
C ASP A 379 32.98 -8.11 3.03
N ARG A 380 33.98 -7.22 2.95
CA ARG A 380 34.07 -6.18 1.90
C ARG A 380 34.25 -6.77 0.51
N PHE A 381 35.01 -7.84 0.36
CA PHE A 381 35.22 -8.51 -0.93
C PHE A 381 33.96 -9.21 -1.42
N PHE A 382 33.15 -9.70 -0.49
CA PHE A 382 31.85 -10.27 -0.81
C PHE A 382 30.89 -9.21 -1.40
N VAL A 383 30.84 -8.02 -0.81
CA VAL A 383 30.02 -6.90 -1.33
C VAL A 383 30.47 -6.47 -2.74
N PHE A 384 31.78 -6.45 -3.03
CA PHE A 384 32.25 -6.14 -4.39
C PHE A 384 31.81 -7.20 -5.40
N ASN A 385 31.92 -8.49 -5.04
CA ASN A 385 31.45 -9.57 -5.90
C ASN A 385 29.93 -9.52 -6.13
N LEU A 386 29.13 -9.14 -5.13
CA LEU A 386 27.70 -8.90 -5.31
C LEU A 386 27.41 -7.79 -6.31
N LYS A 387 28.11 -6.65 -6.22
CA LYS A 387 27.93 -5.54 -7.17
C LYS A 387 28.40 -5.88 -8.59
N ILE A 388 29.45 -6.69 -8.72
CA ILE A 388 29.86 -7.24 -10.02
C ILE A 388 28.77 -8.19 -10.54
N ALA A 389 28.27 -9.12 -9.73
CA ALA A 389 27.20 -10.03 -10.13
C ALA A 389 25.94 -9.29 -10.59
N GLU A 390 25.49 -8.28 -9.83
CA GLU A 390 24.36 -7.41 -10.18
C GLU A 390 24.56 -6.75 -11.55
N LEU A 391 25.75 -6.18 -11.80
CA LEU A 391 26.08 -5.56 -13.08
C LEU A 391 25.99 -6.57 -14.25
N PHE A 392 26.56 -7.76 -14.09
CA PHE A 392 26.54 -8.77 -15.15
C PHE A 392 25.16 -9.41 -15.35
N LEU A 393 24.36 -9.53 -14.29
CA LEU A 393 22.95 -9.96 -14.40
C LEU A 393 22.10 -8.94 -15.16
N CYS A 394 22.28 -7.65 -14.92
CA CYS A 394 21.62 -6.62 -15.71
C CYS A 394 22.00 -6.74 -17.20
N LEU A 395 23.26 -7.03 -17.51
CA LEU A 395 23.73 -7.19 -18.88
C LEU A 395 23.24 -8.50 -19.53
N SER A 396 23.17 -9.62 -18.79
CA SER A 396 22.80 -10.94 -19.33
C SER A 396 21.36 -11.00 -19.82
N THR A 397 20.49 -10.08 -19.40
CA THR A 397 19.12 -9.99 -19.93
C THR A 397 19.05 -9.45 -21.38
N TYR A 398 20.15 -8.88 -21.91
CA TYR A 398 20.20 -8.21 -23.23
C TYR A 398 21.33 -8.68 -24.15
N VAL A 399 22.21 -9.56 -23.68
CA VAL A 399 23.39 -10.00 -24.41
C VAL A 399 23.26 -11.46 -24.79
N ASP A 400 23.47 -11.81 -26.06
CA ASP A 400 23.46 -13.19 -26.55
C ASP A 400 24.56 -14.04 -25.88
N ASP A 401 24.33 -15.36 -25.77
CA ASP A 401 25.22 -16.39 -25.16
C ASP A 401 26.67 -16.39 -25.68
N THR A 402 26.95 -15.64 -26.74
CA THR A 402 28.26 -15.54 -27.39
C THR A 402 29.28 -14.67 -26.63
N MET A 403 28.85 -13.83 -25.67
CA MET A 403 29.76 -12.88 -24.99
C MET A 403 30.26 -13.34 -23.62
N PHE A 404 29.44 -14.08 -22.86
CA PHE A 404 29.75 -14.68 -21.55
C PHE A 404 28.92 -15.96 -21.36
N PRO A 405 29.51 -17.09 -20.94
CA PRO A 405 28.73 -18.32 -20.72
C PRO A 405 27.76 -18.09 -19.56
N ALA A 406 26.45 -18.18 -19.81
CA ALA A 406 25.42 -18.04 -18.78
C ALA A 406 25.65 -19.04 -17.62
N GLU A 407 26.24 -20.20 -17.92
CA GLU A 407 26.65 -21.22 -16.95
C GLU A 407 27.67 -20.71 -15.91
N GLU A 408 28.70 -19.96 -16.33
CA GLU A 408 29.69 -19.39 -15.41
C GLU A 408 29.07 -18.33 -14.48
N LEU A 409 28.07 -17.60 -15.00
CA LEU A 409 27.34 -16.60 -14.22
C LEU A 409 26.42 -17.27 -13.20
N CYS A 410 25.69 -18.32 -13.60
CA CYS A 410 24.88 -19.15 -12.69
C CYS A 410 25.74 -19.73 -11.56
N GLN A 411 26.87 -20.37 -11.88
CA GLN A 411 27.79 -20.92 -10.87
C GLN A 411 28.34 -19.84 -9.93
N PHE A 412 28.70 -18.67 -10.47
CA PHE A 412 29.19 -17.55 -9.68
C PHE A 412 28.11 -17.05 -8.70
N VAL A 413 26.89 -16.84 -9.19
CA VAL A 413 25.74 -16.41 -8.37
C VAL A 413 25.40 -17.46 -7.31
N SER A 414 25.34 -18.74 -7.65
CA SER A 414 25.16 -19.85 -6.70
C SER A 414 26.22 -19.84 -5.59
N SER A 415 27.48 -19.59 -5.95
CA SER A 415 28.57 -19.51 -4.96
C SER A 415 28.41 -18.32 -3.99
N LEU A 416 27.79 -17.22 -4.44
CA LEU A 416 27.50 -16.06 -3.59
C LEU A 416 26.34 -16.35 -2.64
N PHE A 417 25.28 -17.05 -3.11
CA PHE A 417 24.20 -17.53 -2.25
C PHE A 417 24.70 -18.53 -1.21
N ALA A 418 25.56 -19.48 -1.58
CA ALA A 418 26.16 -20.41 -0.63
C ALA A 418 26.99 -19.69 0.45
N LYS A 419 27.80 -18.69 0.06
CA LYS A 419 28.59 -17.87 1.00
C LYS A 419 27.73 -16.99 1.89
N SER A 420 26.56 -16.54 1.43
CA SER A 420 25.64 -15.69 2.21
C SER A 420 25.23 -16.30 3.56
N LYS A 421 25.17 -17.64 3.65
CA LYS A 421 24.82 -18.38 4.87
C LYS A 421 25.86 -18.23 6.00
N VAL A 422 27.11 -17.86 5.67
CA VAL A 422 28.24 -17.82 6.61
C VAL A 422 28.53 -16.40 7.14
N LEU A 423 27.93 -15.36 6.54
CA LEU A 423 28.20 -13.96 6.87
C LEU A 423 27.49 -13.48 8.15
N ARG A 424 28.18 -12.64 8.92
CA ARG A 424 27.70 -12.13 10.22
C ARG A 424 26.84 -10.85 10.12
N ASN A 425 27.00 -10.03 9.07
CA ASN A 425 26.40 -8.70 8.98
C ASN A 425 25.13 -8.68 8.10
N LYS A 426 23.95 -8.76 8.72
CA LYS A 426 22.66 -8.96 8.03
C LYS A 426 22.19 -7.75 7.22
N ASP A 427 22.35 -6.52 7.72
CA ASP A 427 21.80 -5.32 7.05
C ASP A 427 22.47 -4.99 5.71
N LEU A 428 23.77 -5.24 5.61
CA LEU A 428 24.53 -5.08 4.36
C LEU A 428 24.14 -6.14 3.32
N MET A 429 23.89 -7.38 3.78
CA MET A 429 23.45 -8.47 2.92
C MET A 429 22.08 -8.18 2.30
N GLU A 430 21.12 -7.70 3.10
CA GLU A 430 19.77 -7.40 2.62
C GLU A 430 19.76 -6.30 1.55
N THR A 431 20.62 -5.29 1.70
CA THR A 431 20.71 -4.15 0.77
C THR A 431 21.30 -4.57 -0.59
N HIS A 432 22.23 -5.52 -0.61
CA HIS A 432 22.96 -5.89 -1.83
C HIS A 432 22.47 -7.17 -2.50
N LEU A 433 21.77 -8.06 -1.79
CA LEU A 433 21.15 -9.27 -2.37
C LEU A 433 19.80 -8.99 -3.04
N SER A 434 19.06 -7.96 -2.60
CA SER A 434 17.73 -7.67 -3.17
C SER A 434 17.74 -7.51 -4.69
N PRO A 435 18.66 -6.73 -5.31
CA PRO A 435 18.70 -6.60 -6.77
C PRO A 435 19.10 -7.90 -7.48
N LEU A 436 19.97 -8.69 -6.84
CA LEU A 436 20.40 -10.00 -7.35
C LEU A 436 19.21 -10.94 -7.46
N ILE A 437 18.39 -11.03 -6.41
CA ILE A 437 17.20 -11.88 -6.34
C ILE A 437 16.19 -11.52 -7.44
N THR A 438 15.92 -10.22 -7.64
CA THR A 438 14.97 -9.77 -8.67
C THR A 438 15.42 -10.08 -10.09
N CYS A 439 16.71 -10.33 -10.34
CA CYS A 439 17.23 -10.67 -11.65
C CYS A 439 17.30 -12.18 -11.93
N ILE A 440 17.10 -13.04 -10.92
CA ILE A 440 17.17 -14.51 -11.06
C ILE A 440 16.17 -15.08 -12.08
N PRO A 441 14.88 -14.67 -12.10
CA PRO A 441 13.92 -15.18 -13.06
C PRO A 441 14.38 -14.95 -14.52
N GLY A 442 14.92 -13.76 -14.80
CA GLY A 442 15.47 -13.41 -16.10
C GLY A 442 16.74 -14.19 -16.48
N LEU A 443 17.57 -14.57 -15.49
CA LEU A 443 18.74 -15.41 -15.72
C LEU A 443 18.34 -16.85 -16.06
N ILE A 444 17.38 -17.42 -15.34
CA ILE A 444 16.88 -18.78 -15.58
C ILE A 444 16.23 -18.91 -16.96
N ALA A 445 15.54 -17.87 -17.42
CA ALA A 445 14.96 -17.80 -18.76
C ALA A 445 15.98 -18.00 -19.89
N ASN A 446 17.22 -17.55 -19.67
CA ASN A 446 18.25 -17.45 -20.71
C ASN A 446 19.34 -18.52 -20.60
N CYS A 447 19.31 -19.40 -19.60
CA CYS A 447 20.41 -20.32 -19.31
C CYS A 447 20.21 -21.73 -19.90
N ALA A 448 21.30 -22.50 -20.04
CA ALA A 448 21.26 -23.92 -20.38
C ALA A 448 20.87 -24.79 -19.17
N ASP A 449 20.20 -25.92 -19.41
CA ASP A 449 19.49 -26.72 -18.39
C ASP A 449 20.37 -27.21 -17.24
N ASP A 450 21.61 -27.63 -17.51
CA ASP A 450 22.53 -28.19 -16.50
C ASP A 450 22.94 -27.18 -15.41
N SER A 451 22.98 -25.90 -15.74
CA SER A 451 23.39 -24.84 -14.80
C SER A 451 22.21 -24.18 -14.07
N LYS A 452 20.97 -24.39 -14.54
CA LYS A 452 19.74 -23.96 -13.86
C LYS A 452 19.58 -24.69 -12.52
N GLY A 453 19.90 -25.98 -12.48
CA GLY A 453 19.76 -26.81 -11.28
C GLY A 453 20.50 -26.24 -10.06
N TYR A 454 21.79 -25.94 -10.20
CA TYR A 454 22.60 -25.40 -9.11
C TYR A 454 22.14 -24.01 -8.61
N LEU A 455 21.59 -23.19 -9.50
CA LEU A 455 21.05 -21.88 -9.13
C LEU A 455 19.69 -22.00 -8.43
N LEU A 456 18.82 -22.85 -8.95
CA LEU A 456 17.50 -23.13 -8.36
C LEU A 456 17.63 -23.77 -6.98
N GLU A 457 18.56 -24.70 -6.79
CA GLU A 457 18.84 -25.33 -5.49
C GLU A 457 19.31 -24.27 -4.48
N ALA A 458 20.36 -23.51 -4.82
CA ALA A 458 20.90 -22.46 -3.94
C ALA A 458 19.86 -21.37 -3.61
N PHE A 459 19.02 -20.99 -4.58
CA PHE A 459 17.93 -20.04 -4.40
C PHE A 459 16.83 -20.60 -3.48
N THR A 460 16.40 -21.84 -3.71
CA THR A 460 15.34 -22.50 -2.93
C THR A 460 15.75 -22.67 -1.48
N ASP A 461 17.00 -23.06 -1.26
CA ASP A 461 17.60 -23.15 0.07
C ASP A 461 17.64 -21.78 0.77
N ALA A 462 18.10 -20.74 0.07
CA ALA A 462 18.15 -19.39 0.62
C ALA A 462 16.76 -18.83 0.92
N PHE A 463 15.75 -19.16 0.10
CA PHE A 463 14.36 -18.80 0.32
C PHE A 463 13.78 -19.48 1.57
N ARG A 464 14.01 -20.80 1.73
CA ARG A 464 13.53 -21.58 2.89
C ARG A 464 14.16 -21.11 4.21
N ASP A 465 15.45 -20.75 4.18
CA ASP A 465 16.19 -20.28 5.35
C ASP A 465 15.87 -18.81 5.71
N SER A 466 15.17 -18.08 4.82
CA SER A 466 14.89 -16.66 4.97
C SER A 466 13.84 -16.39 6.06
N LYS A 467 14.08 -15.36 6.88
CA LYS A 467 13.10 -14.95 7.89
C LYS A 467 12.01 -14.07 7.28
N VAL A 468 10.79 -14.20 7.76
CA VAL A 468 9.62 -13.46 7.25
C VAL A 468 9.70 -11.95 7.51
N ASP A 469 10.42 -11.54 8.56
CA ASP A 469 10.67 -10.14 8.92
C ASP A 469 11.85 -9.49 8.18
N CYS A 470 12.57 -10.24 7.34
CA CYS A 470 13.72 -9.70 6.61
C CYS A 470 13.29 -8.90 5.38
N LYS A 471 14.10 -7.89 4.98
CA LYS A 471 13.80 -7.08 3.78
C LYS A 471 13.87 -7.87 2.47
N LEU A 472 14.50 -9.04 2.48
CA LEU A 472 14.66 -9.90 1.30
C LEU A 472 13.42 -10.75 0.98
N MET A 473 12.50 -10.93 1.92
CA MET A 473 11.35 -11.82 1.72
C MET A 473 10.44 -11.34 0.57
N LEU A 474 10.19 -10.04 0.45
CA LEU A 474 9.41 -9.48 -0.66
C LEU A 474 10.10 -9.69 -2.03
N PRO A 475 11.40 -9.37 -2.21
CA PRO A 475 12.15 -9.73 -3.42
C PRO A 475 12.09 -11.23 -3.75
N TYR A 476 12.21 -12.12 -2.75
CA TYR A 476 12.10 -13.56 -2.99
C TYR A 476 10.70 -13.94 -3.48
N LEU A 477 9.64 -13.42 -2.87
CA LEU A 477 8.27 -13.71 -3.26
C LEU A 477 7.93 -13.17 -4.66
N ASP A 478 8.44 -11.99 -5.03
CA ASP A 478 8.25 -11.46 -6.38
C ASP A 478 9.01 -12.32 -7.42
N ALA A 479 10.26 -12.71 -7.13
CA ALA A 479 11.03 -13.60 -7.99
C ALA A 479 10.37 -14.99 -8.14
N VAL A 480 9.90 -15.59 -7.03
CA VAL A 480 9.11 -16.84 -7.06
C VAL A 480 7.83 -16.64 -7.87
N GLY A 481 7.13 -15.53 -7.69
CA GLY A 481 5.94 -15.18 -8.46
C GLY A 481 6.21 -15.09 -9.97
N GLU A 482 7.31 -14.49 -10.39
CA GLU A 482 7.69 -14.43 -11.81
C GLU A 482 8.05 -15.80 -12.39
N MET A 483 8.70 -16.66 -11.60
CA MET A 483 9.09 -18.01 -12.05
C MET A 483 7.93 -19.02 -12.02
N LEU A 484 6.92 -18.80 -11.16
CA LEU A 484 5.71 -19.63 -11.09
C LEU A 484 4.66 -19.23 -12.13
N LEU A 485 4.54 -17.94 -12.46
CA LEU A 485 3.41 -17.41 -13.24
C LEU A 485 3.81 -17.02 -14.68
N PRO A 486 3.10 -17.53 -15.71
CA PRO A 486 3.41 -17.26 -17.12
C PRO A 486 3.18 -15.82 -17.60
N GLU A 487 2.35 -15.01 -16.91
CA GLU A 487 1.99 -13.66 -17.39
C GLU A 487 3.13 -12.64 -17.31
N LYS A 488 4.07 -12.83 -16.37
CA LYS A 488 5.24 -11.95 -16.20
C LYS A 488 6.48 -12.52 -16.87
N SER A 489 6.63 -13.84 -16.87
CA SER A 489 7.76 -14.51 -17.50
C SER A 489 7.47 -14.71 -18.99
N ARG A 490 8.36 -14.25 -19.88
CA ARG A 490 8.36 -14.69 -21.29
C ARG A 490 8.73 -16.18 -21.44
N ILE A 491 8.68 -16.95 -20.33
CA ILE A 491 9.13 -18.32 -20.23
C ILE A 491 7.90 -19.21 -20.34
N TRP A 492 7.68 -19.78 -21.52
CA TRP A 492 6.78 -20.91 -21.67
C TRP A 492 7.49 -22.14 -21.13
N PHE A 493 7.23 -22.46 -19.87
CA PHE A 493 7.67 -23.74 -19.34
C PHE A 493 6.71 -24.83 -19.82
N THR A 494 6.98 -25.39 -20.99
CA THR A 494 6.33 -26.63 -21.42
C THR A 494 6.61 -27.74 -20.40
N GLU A 495 5.64 -28.64 -20.21
CA GLU A 495 5.56 -29.76 -19.24
C GLU A 495 6.75 -30.76 -19.21
N ILE A 496 7.86 -30.49 -19.90
CA ILE A 496 8.96 -31.44 -20.14
C ILE A 496 10.18 -31.20 -19.22
N ASP A 497 10.26 -30.09 -18.49
CA ASP A 497 11.35 -29.85 -17.52
C ASP A 497 11.08 -30.53 -16.17
N LEU A 498 11.26 -31.86 -16.13
CA LEU A 498 11.10 -32.71 -14.93
C LEU A 498 11.88 -32.20 -13.70
N GLY A 499 13.01 -31.51 -13.87
CA GLY A 499 13.81 -30.95 -12.78
C GLY A 499 13.22 -29.69 -12.13
N LEU A 500 12.36 -28.94 -12.83
CA LEU A 500 11.75 -27.70 -12.31
C LEU A 500 10.47 -27.95 -11.49
N ALA A 501 9.79 -29.08 -11.71
CA ALA A 501 8.57 -29.44 -10.99
C ALA A 501 8.81 -29.63 -9.47
N GLU A 502 9.96 -30.17 -9.09
CA GLU A 502 10.34 -30.36 -7.68
C GLU A 502 10.50 -29.01 -6.95
N TYR A 503 11.20 -28.05 -7.56
CA TYR A 503 11.39 -26.71 -6.98
C TYR A 503 10.07 -25.92 -6.90
N ARG A 504 9.20 -26.02 -7.92
CA ARG A 504 7.87 -25.40 -7.88
C ARG A 504 7.03 -25.93 -6.73
N SER A 505 7.01 -27.26 -6.56
CA SER A 505 6.30 -27.91 -5.47
C SER A 505 6.87 -27.50 -4.12
N ALA A 506 8.19 -27.38 -4.00
CA ALA A 506 8.86 -26.89 -2.80
C ALA A 506 8.46 -25.43 -2.47
N TRP A 507 8.46 -24.52 -3.46
CA TRP A 507 8.09 -23.12 -3.23
C TRP A 507 6.63 -22.98 -2.81
N ILE A 508 5.70 -23.63 -3.54
CA ILE A 508 4.27 -23.61 -3.22
C ILE A 508 4.01 -24.20 -1.82
N GLY A 509 4.71 -25.27 -1.45
CA GLY A 509 4.62 -25.89 -0.13
C GLY A 509 5.10 -24.99 1.02
N GLU A 510 6.04 -24.07 0.79
CA GLU A 510 6.52 -23.14 1.83
C GLU A 510 5.59 -21.93 2.04
N LEU A 511 4.77 -21.56 1.03
CA LEU A 511 3.90 -20.38 1.12
C LEU A 511 2.93 -20.40 2.32
N PRO A 512 2.20 -21.50 2.62
CA PRO A 512 1.35 -21.56 3.82
C PRO A 512 2.12 -21.35 5.13
N ARG A 513 3.35 -21.85 5.22
CA ARG A 513 4.20 -21.68 6.41
C ARG A 513 4.64 -20.22 6.57
N ILE A 514 5.07 -19.58 5.49
CA ILE A 514 5.43 -18.16 5.48
C ILE A 514 4.21 -17.31 5.84
N LEU A 515 3.03 -17.66 5.31
CA LEU A 515 1.78 -16.97 5.60
C LEU A 515 1.50 -16.97 7.10
N LEU A 516 1.46 -18.13 7.75
CA LEU A 516 1.19 -18.24 9.19
C LEU A 516 2.18 -17.45 10.05
N GLN A 517 3.45 -17.40 9.67
CA GLN A 517 4.48 -16.63 10.38
C GLN A 517 4.40 -15.12 10.12
N SER A 518 3.86 -14.70 8.97
CA SER A 518 3.79 -13.31 8.53
C SER A 518 2.66 -12.50 9.17
N ILE A 519 1.57 -13.16 9.58
CA ILE A 519 0.32 -12.51 9.99
C ILE A 519 0.56 -11.46 11.09
N GLU A 520 1.36 -11.79 12.10
CA GLU A 520 1.66 -10.88 13.20
C GLU A 520 2.90 -10.00 12.94
N LYS A 521 3.86 -10.49 12.15
CA LYS A 521 5.20 -9.89 12.03
C LYS A 521 5.36 -8.94 10.85
N ALA A 522 4.68 -9.22 9.72
CA ALA A 522 4.89 -8.53 8.46
C ALA A 522 3.62 -8.53 7.57
N PRO A 523 2.67 -7.60 7.81
CA PRO A 523 1.40 -7.55 7.08
C PRO A 523 1.53 -7.38 5.56
N SER A 524 2.58 -6.67 5.10
CA SER A 524 2.88 -6.51 3.67
C SER A 524 3.24 -7.84 3.00
N VAL A 525 3.95 -8.72 3.71
CA VAL A 525 4.31 -10.06 3.23
C VAL A 525 3.07 -10.94 3.17
N THR A 526 2.20 -10.88 4.20
CA THR A 526 0.94 -11.62 4.24
C THR A 526 0.09 -11.37 2.99
N LYS A 527 -0.09 -10.11 2.59
CA LYS A 527 -0.87 -9.75 1.40
C LYS A 527 -0.27 -10.34 0.12
N VAL A 528 1.04 -10.20 -0.08
CA VAL A 528 1.73 -10.72 -1.28
C VAL A 528 1.66 -12.24 -1.37
N VAL A 529 1.82 -12.95 -0.25
CA VAL A 529 1.69 -14.42 -0.20
C VAL A 529 0.28 -14.87 -0.56
N LEU A 530 -0.75 -14.17 -0.07
CA LEU A 530 -2.14 -14.47 -0.41
C LEU A 530 -2.46 -14.21 -1.88
N GLU A 531 -1.97 -13.10 -2.45
CA GLU A 531 -2.10 -12.82 -3.88
C GLU A 531 -1.41 -13.89 -4.73
N LEU A 532 -0.23 -14.36 -4.30
CA LEU A 532 0.50 -15.43 -4.99
C LEU A 532 -0.24 -16.77 -4.89
N LEU A 533 -0.75 -17.14 -3.72
CA LEU A 533 -1.55 -18.37 -3.53
C LEU A 533 -2.82 -18.35 -4.41
N LEU A 534 -3.50 -17.21 -4.49
CA LEU A 534 -4.68 -17.06 -5.34
C LEU A 534 -4.33 -17.28 -6.82
N LYS A 535 -3.24 -16.67 -7.29
CA LYS A 535 -2.77 -16.86 -8.67
C LYS A 535 -2.35 -18.31 -8.92
N VAL A 536 -1.64 -18.93 -7.99
CA VAL A 536 -1.28 -20.36 -8.09
C VAL A 536 -2.55 -21.23 -8.25
N GLY A 537 -3.59 -20.99 -7.44
CA GLY A 537 -4.87 -21.69 -7.58
C GLY A 537 -5.58 -21.46 -8.93
N GLN A 538 -5.37 -20.30 -9.57
CA GLN A 538 -5.94 -19.98 -10.88
C GLN A 538 -5.26 -20.69 -12.05
N TYR A 539 -3.94 -20.87 -11.99
CA TYR A 539 -3.16 -21.46 -13.10
C TYR A 539 -2.98 -22.97 -12.97
N PHE A 540 -2.95 -23.52 -11.75
CA PHE A 540 -2.58 -24.91 -11.55
C PHE A 540 -3.72 -25.74 -10.91
N PRO A 541 -3.99 -26.96 -11.39
CA PRO A 541 -4.98 -27.85 -10.80
C PRO A 541 -4.56 -28.35 -9.41
N THR A 542 -5.53 -28.51 -8.49
CA THR A 542 -5.32 -28.83 -7.07
C THR A 542 -4.64 -30.16 -6.77
N THR A 543 -4.58 -31.07 -7.75
CA THR A 543 -4.06 -32.43 -7.61
C THR A 543 -2.55 -32.53 -7.54
N GLU A 544 -1.81 -31.46 -7.86
CA GLU A 544 -0.34 -31.51 -8.00
C GLU A 544 0.44 -31.03 -6.77
N PHE A 545 -0.22 -30.38 -5.79
CA PHE A 545 0.50 -29.73 -4.69
C PHE A 545 0.40 -30.49 -3.38
N GLY A 546 1.43 -31.30 -3.12
CA GLY A 546 1.65 -31.93 -1.82
C GLY A 546 1.95 -30.87 -0.76
N ASN A 547 1.00 -30.68 0.17
CA ASN A 547 1.15 -30.05 1.48
C ASN A 547 0.68 -28.60 1.69
N LEU A 548 -0.45 -28.20 1.09
CA LEU A 548 -1.18 -26.97 1.48
C LEU A 548 -1.96 -27.10 2.81
N ARG A 549 -1.87 -28.23 3.52
CA ARG A 549 -2.56 -28.46 4.82
C ARG A 549 -2.33 -27.36 5.87
N PRO A 550 -1.16 -26.71 6.00
CA PRO A 550 -1.00 -25.62 6.97
C PRO A 550 -1.94 -24.43 6.70
N PHE A 551 -2.45 -24.25 5.47
CA PHE A 551 -3.44 -23.23 5.14
C PHE A 551 -4.72 -23.37 5.97
N ILE A 552 -5.08 -24.59 6.38
CA ILE A 552 -6.25 -24.89 7.22
C ILE A 552 -6.14 -24.20 8.59
N GLN A 553 -4.91 -24.07 9.11
CA GLN A 553 -4.65 -23.46 10.43
C GLN A 553 -5.03 -21.97 10.48
N LEU A 554 -5.23 -21.31 9.34
CA LEU A 554 -5.77 -19.95 9.28
C LEU A 554 -7.18 -19.85 9.86
N PHE A 555 -8.00 -20.88 9.63
CA PHE A 555 -9.39 -20.92 10.07
C PHE A 555 -9.52 -21.52 11.46
N GLY A 556 -8.62 -22.43 11.84
CA GLY A 556 -8.57 -22.96 13.19
C GLY A 556 -7.95 -24.34 13.30
N THR A 557 -7.73 -24.78 14.53
CA THR A 557 -7.25 -26.13 14.85
C THR A 557 -8.22 -26.84 15.77
N LYS A 558 -8.46 -28.13 15.53
CA LYS A 558 -9.24 -28.99 16.42
C LYS A 558 -8.39 -29.31 17.65
N SER A 559 -8.86 -28.95 18.84
CA SER A 559 -8.22 -29.35 20.10
C SER A 559 -8.45 -30.84 20.37
N SER A 560 -7.65 -31.43 21.27
CA SER A 560 -7.84 -32.82 21.73
C SER A 560 -9.19 -33.07 22.42
N SER A 561 -9.89 -32.00 22.81
CA SER A 561 -11.23 -32.04 23.42
C SER A 561 -12.38 -31.96 22.41
N GLY A 562 -12.09 -31.83 21.11
CA GLY A 562 -13.09 -31.70 20.05
C GLY A 562 -13.65 -30.29 19.85
N THR A 563 -13.19 -29.30 20.63
CA THR A 563 -13.50 -27.88 20.40
C THR A 563 -12.54 -27.29 19.35
N VAL A 564 -13.10 -26.54 18.39
CA VAL A 564 -12.29 -25.86 17.36
C VAL A 564 -11.92 -24.47 17.85
N GLU A 565 -10.61 -24.21 17.95
CA GLU A 565 -10.11 -22.87 18.26
C GLU A 565 -10.11 -22.02 17.00
N VAL A 566 -10.70 -20.83 17.08
CA VAL A 566 -10.81 -19.89 15.94
C VAL A 566 -9.41 -19.39 15.57
N GLY A 567 -9.04 -19.60 14.31
CA GLY A 567 -7.74 -19.22 13.76
C GLY A 567 -7.58 -17.71 13.49
N PRO A 568 -6.40 -17.28 13.05
CA PRO A 568 -6.06 -15.87 12.84
C PRO A 568 -6.86 -15.19 11.73
N PHE A 569 -7.58 -15.93 10.87
CA PHE A 569 -8.39 -15.39 9.78
C PHE A 569 -9.30 -14.22 10.20
N VAL A 570 -9.98 -14.34 11.33
CA VAL A 570 -10.94 -13.33 11.81
C VAL A 570 -10.25 -12.02 12.22
N SER A 571 -8.95 -12.07 12.54
CA SER A 571 -8.15 -10.90 12.89
C SER A 571 -7.48 -10.20 11.71
N LEU A 572 -7.54 -10.78 10.50
CA LEU A 572 -6.91 -10.22 9.31
C LEU A 572 -7.66 -8.97 8.79
N PRO A 573 -6.96 -8.05 8.10
CA PRO A 573 -7.60 -6.97 7.36
C PRO A 573 -8.56 -7.50 6.28
N HIS A 574 -9.62 -6.73 5.97
CA HIS A 574 -10.66 -7.13 5.01
C HIS A 574 -10.10 -7.56 3.64
N ASP A 575 -9.14 -6.82 3.07
CA ASP A 575 -8.47 -7.18 1.81
C ASP A 575 -7.86 -8.59 1.85
N CYS A 576 -7.21 -8.93 2.97
CA CYS A 576 -6.58 -10.24 3.15
C CYS A 576 -7.63 -11.33 3.39
N GLN A 577 -8.71 -11.03 4.11
CA GLN A 577 -9.83 -11.96 4.29
C GLN A 577 -10.45 -12.33 2.93
N GLU A 578 -10.70 -11.35 2.05
CA GLU A 578 -11.24 -11.59 0.71
C GLU A 578 -10.33 -12.49 -0.13
N LEU A 579 -9.01 -12.27 -0.08
CA LEU A 579 -8.04 -13.13 -0.79
C LEU A 579 -8.05 -14.56 -0.24
N VAL A 580 -8.09 -14.73 1.08
CA VAL A 580 -8.15 -16.06 1.73
C VAL A 580 -9.42 -16.81 1.29
N ILE A 581 -10.57 -16.15 1.31
CA ILE A 581 -11.83 -16.76 0.91
C ILE A 581 -11.84 -17.07 -0.59
N SER A 582 -11.31 -16.17 -1.43
CA SER A 582 -11.16 -16.42 -2.87
C SER A 582 -10.29 -17.64 -3.17
N CYS A 583 -9.24 -17.90 -2.37
CA CYS A 583 -8.42 -19.10 -2.51
C CYS A 583 -9.20 -20.40 -2.27
N LEU A 584 -10.24 -20.41 -1.42
CA LEU A 584 -11.04 -21.61 -1.14
C LEU A 584 -11.80 -22.13 -2.36
N TYR A 585 -12.15 -21.25 -3.30
CA TYR A 585 -12.77 -21.66 -4.56
C TYR A 585 -11.83 -22.56 -5.38
N TYR A 586 -10.54 -22.24 -5.38
CA TYR A 586 -9.53 -22.98 -6.11
C TYR A 586 -9.02 -24.19 -5.34
N PHE A 587 -8.81 -24.10 -4.03
CA PHE A 587 -8.26 -25.19 -3.19
C PHE A 587 -9.34 -26.16 -2.67
N SER A 588 -10.11 -26.75 -3.59
CA SER A 588 -11.23 -27.63 -3.27
C SER A 588 -10.86 -28.87 -2.44
N SER A 589 -9.63 -29.38 -2.61
CA SER A 589 -9.12 -30.53 -1.85
C SER A 589 -8.99 -30.29 -0.34
N LEU A 590 -8.93 -29.03 0.10
CA LEU A 590 -8.83 -28.65 1.51
C LEU A 590 -10.20 -28.40 2.15
N LEU A 591 -11.28 -28.33 1.35
CA LEU A 591 -12.62 -27.98 1.85
C LEU A 591 -13.14 -28.92 2.95
N PRO A 592 -13.06 -30.26 2.81
CA PRO A 592 -13.59 -31.15 3.85
C PRO A 592 -13.02 -30.90 5.25
N ASP A 593 -11.72 -30.56 5.32
CA ASP A 593 -11.02 -30.28 6.58
C ASP A 593 -11.18 -28.82 7.05
N THR A 594 -11.64 -27.90 6.19
CA THR A 594 -11.78 -26.45 6.50
C THR A 594 -13.20 -26.00 6.78
N ILE A 595 -14.23 -26.71 6.32
CA ILE A 595 -15.64 -26.30 6.46
C ILE A 595 -16.05 -26.09 7.93
N GLU A 596 -15.66 -27.00 8.83
CA GLU A 596 -16.01 -26.89 10.26
C GLU A 596 -15.25 -25.73 10.96
N PRO A 597 -13.92 -25.58 10.83
CA PRO A 597 -13.23 -24.38 11.30
C PRO A 597 -13.75 -23.07 10.72
N LEU A 598 -14.09 -23.05 9.44
CA LEU A 598 -14.67 -21.89 8.76
C LEU A 598 -16.05 -21.56 9.33
N ALA A 599 -16.88 -22.55 9.64
CA ALA A 599 -18.15 -22.34 10.32
C ALA A 599 -17.95 -21.71 11.70
N CYS A 600 -16.95 -22.14 12.48
CA CYS A 600 -16.60 -21.52 13.75
C CYS A 600 -16.15 -20.06 13.59
N CYS A 601 -15.38 -19.73 12.55
CA CYS A 601 -15.04 -18.34 12.21
C CYS A 601 -16.29 -17.50 11.93
N CYS A 602 -17.25 -18.03 11.15
CA CYS A 602 -18.51 -17.38 10.83
C CYS A 602 -19.41 -17.12 12.05
N LEU A 603 -19.25 -17.91 13.11
CA LEU A 603 -19.97 -17.77 14.38
C LEU A 603 -19.28 -16.81 15.36
N SER A 604 -18.10 -16.28 15.02
CA SER A 604 -17.36 -15.34 15.88
C SER A 604 -17.96 -13.93 15.81
N ASP A 605 -18.11 -13.27 16.96
CA ASP A 605 -18.58 -11.88 17.04
C ASP A 605 -17.62 -10.86 16.41
N LYS A 606 -16.38 -11.27 16.08
CA LYS A 606 -15.35 -10.40 15.49
C LYS A 606 -15.44 -10.30 13.96
N LEU A 607 -16.19 -11.17 13.29
CA LEU A 607 -16.28 -11.19 11.83
C LEU A 607 -17.31 -10.17 11.33
N GLU A 608 -16.95 -9.39 10.30
CA GLU A 608 -17.87 -8.45 9.68
C GLU A 608 -19.01 -9.14 8.93
N SER A 609 -20.19 -8.53 8.95
CA SER A 609 -21.40 -9.09 8.34
C SER A 609 -21.31 -9.27 6.81
N LEU A 610 -20.56 -8.41 6.11
CA LEU A 610 -20.35 -8.53 4.67
C LEU A 610 -19.44 -9.71 4.32
N MET A 611 -18.38 -9.93 5.11
CA MET A 611 -17.47 -11.06 4.94
C MET A 611 -18.18 -12.40 5.20
N LEU A 612 -19.08 -12.46 6.18
CA LEU A 612 -19.94 -13.63 6.40
C LEU A 612 -20.75 -13.99 5.15
N ILE A 613 -21.42 -13.01 4.54
CA ILE A 613 -22.21 -13.22 3.32
C ILE A 613 -21.31 -13.70 2.18
N ARG A 614 -20.14 -13.07 2.04
CA ARG A 614 -19.16 -13.39 1.02
C ARG A 614 -18.63 -14.82 1.12
N ILE A 615 -18.39 -15.32 2.34
CA ILE A 615 -18.00 -16.72 2.57
C ILE A 615 -19.05 -17.68 2.02
N ILE A 616 -20.33 -17.42 2.30
CA ILE A 616 -21.44 -18.28 1.86
C ILE A 616 -21.56 -18.23 0.34
N GLU A 617 -21.44 -17.05 -0.28
CA GLU A 617 -21.44 -16.89 -1.74
C GLU A 617 -20.33 -17.72 -2.40
N VAL A 618 -19.10 -17.64 -1.89
CA VAL A 618 -17.97 -18.38 -2.46
C VAL A 618 -18.16 -19.88 -2.29
N LEU A 619 -18.58 -20.36 -1.11
CA LEU A 619 -18.88 -21.79 -0.92
C LEU A 619 -20.00 -22.28 -1.83
N GLN A 620 -21.04 -21.47 -2.04
CA GLN A 620 -22.12 -21.79 -2.98
C GLN A 620 -21.61 -21.85 -4.43
N SER A 621 -20.73 -20.94 -4.84
CA SER A 621 -20.06 -20.99 -6.14
C SER A 621 -19.18 -22.22 -6.29
N THR A 622 -18.45 -22.61 -5.25
CA THR A 622 -17.61 -23.82 -5.25
C THR A 622 -18.46 -25.09 -5.34
N TYR A 623 -19.62 -25.13 -4.66
CA TYR A 623 -20.59 -26.19 -4.80
C TYR A 623 -21.18 -26.27 -6.21
N LYS A 624 -21.59 -25.13 -6.80
CA LYS A 624 -22.09 -25.07 -8.19
C LYS A 624 -21.04 -25.52 -9.22
N ALA A 625 -19.76 -25.32 -8.93
CA ALA A 625 -18.64 -25.81 -9.75
C ALA A 625 -18.38 -27.32 -9.60
N GLY A 626 -19.05 -28.02 -8.67
CA GLY A 626 -18.89 -29.46 -8.42
C GLY A 626 -17.70 -29.83 -7.53
N ASN A 627 -17.06 -28.83 -6.91
CA ASN A 627 -15.83 -28.99 -6.13
C ASN A 627 -16.07 -29.23 -4.63
N LEU A 628 -17.31 -29.12 -4.17
CA LEU A 628 -17.72 -29.32 -2.77
C LEU A 628 -18.79 -30.40 -2.68
N GLN A 629 -18.65 -31.34 -1.74
CA GLN A 629 -19.66 -32.37 -1.53
C GLN A 629 -20.95 -31.75 -0.99
N ILE A 630 -22.09 -32.27 -1.44
CA ILE A 630 -23.41 -31.78 -1.02
C ILE A 630 -23.58 -31.90 0.50
N THR A 631 -23.08 -32.98 1.10
CA THR A 631 -23.14 -33.22 2.56
C THR A 631 -22.43 -32.13 3.35
N ASP A 632 -21.28 -31.66 2.87
CA ASP A 632 -20.48 -30.65 3.56
C ASP A 632 -21.14 -29.27 3.48
N GLN A 633 -21.65 -28.91 2.30
CA GLN A 633 -22.40 -27.66 2.08
C GLN A 633 -23.65 -27.61 2.96
N LEU A 634 -24.43 -28.70 2.97
CA LEU A 634 -25.64 -28.80 3.77
C LEU A 634 -25.35 -28.77 5.28
N SER A 635 -24.27 -29.42 5.72
CA SER A 635 -23.82 -29.38 7.12
C SER A 635 -23.41 -27.98 7.54
N PHE A 636 -22.65 -27.27 6.69
CA PHE A 636 -22.24 -25.89 6.92
C PHE A 636 -23.44 -24.94 7.09
N LEU A 637 -24.38 -24.96 6.14
CA LEU A 637 -25.56 -24.09 6.16
C LEU A 637 -26.45 -24.38 7.38
N SER A 638 -26.61 -25.66 7.74
CA SER A 638 -27.38 -26.07 8.92
C SER A 638 -26.76 -25.56 10.21
N LEU A 639 -25.45 -25.74 10.38
CA LEU A 639 -24.70 -25.34 11.56
C LEU A 639 -24.75 -23.81 11.76
N LEU A 640 -24.57 -23.06 10.67
CA LEU A 640 -24.61 -21.60 10.68
C LEU A 640 -26.01 -21.09 11.07
N MET A 641 -27.07 -21.67 10.51
CA MET A 641 -28.45 -21.32 10.88
C MET A 641 -28.76 -21.67 12.34
N ALA A 642 -28.30 -22.83 12.83
CA ALA A 642 -28.57 -23.32 14.17
C ALA A 642 -27.85 -22.53 15.28
N ARG A 643 -26.65 -22.04 15.02
CA ARG A 643 -25.76 -21.51 16.09
C ARG A 643 -25.40 -20.03 15.98
N PHE A 644 -25.84 -19.32 14.95
CA PHE A 644 -25.57 -17.88 14.82
C PHE A 644 -26.03 -17.12 16.07
N ASN A 645 -25.15 -16.31 16.64
CA ASN A 645 -25.42 -15.56 17.86
C ASN A 645 -26.31 -14.33 17.58
N VAL A 646 -27.61 -14.47 17.85
CA VAL A 646 -28.58 -13.38 17.73
C VAL A 646 -28.67 -12.63 19.06
N ASN A 647 -27.83 -11.62 19.25
CA ASN A 647 -27.93 -10.69 20.39
C ASN A 647 -29.12 -9.75 20.19
N CYS A 648 -30.32 -10.20 20.55
CA CYS A 648 -31.48 -9.33 20.73
C CYS A 648 -31.58 -9.03 22.23
N GLY A 649 -31.35 -7.78 22.64
CA GLY A 649 -31.60 -7.38 24.02
C GLY A 649 -33.05 -7.72 24.37
N MET A 650 -33.26 -8.54 25.40
CA MET A 650 -34.55 -9.13 25.82
C MET A 650 -35.65 -8.12 26.24
N SER A 651 -35.59 -6.88 25.78
CA SER A 651 -36.63 -5.85 25.99
C SER A 651 -36.82 -4.88 24.83
N CYS A 652 -36.13 -5.02 23.69
CA CYS A 652 -36.14 -3.99 22.65
C CYS A 652 -37.36 -4.06 21.72
N THR A 653 -37.95 -2.89 21.45
CA THR A 653 -38.98 -2.67 20.41
C THR A 653 -38.37 -2.86 19.01
N LEU A 654 -39.22 -3.03 17.99
CA LEU A 654 -38.80 -3.22 16.59
C LEU A 654 -37.95 -2.05 16.06
N GLU A 655 -38.12 -0.85 16.65
CA GLU A 655 -37.37 0.37 16.31
C GLU A 655 -36.02 0.47 17.05
N ASP A 656 -35.91 -0.07 18.27
CA ASP A 656 -34.65 -0.09 19.04
C ASP A 656 -33.70 -1.23 18.62
N ALA A 657 -34.22 -2.27 17.94
CA ALA A 657 -33.43 -3.35 17.36
C ALA A 657 -32.47 -2.89 16.24
N GLU A 658 -32.72 -1.71 15.66
CA GLU A 658 -31.95 -1.15 14.55
C GLU A 658 -30.55 -0.64 14.95
N LYS A 659 -30.30 -0.38 16.25
CA LYS A 659 -29.07 0.33 16.68
C LYS A 659 -27.94 -0.54 17.23
N VAL A 660 -28.18 -1.80 17.65
CA VAL A 660 -27.14 -2.60 18.35
C VAL A 660 -27.15 -4.11 18.05
N SER A 661 -28.09 -4.67 17.26
CA SER A 661 -28.24 -6.14 17.15
C SER A 661 -27.76 -6.73 15.81
N ASN A 662 -27.13 -7.93 15.84
CA ASN A 662 -26.80 -8.75 14.66
C ASN A 662 -28.05 -9.30 13.92
N TRP A 663 -29.24 -8.80 14.25
CA TRP A 663 -30.54 -9.22 13.73
C TRP A 663 -30.69 -9.01 12.22
N LYS A 664 -30.25 -7.85 11.71
CA LYS A 664 -30.29 -7.56 10.26
C LYS A 664 -29.45 -8.57 9.49
N THR A 665 -28.26 -8.88 10.00
CA THR A 665 -27.36 -9.89 9.44
C THR A 665 -27.99 -11.27 9.47
N PHE A 666 -28.61 -11.67 10.59
CA PHE A 666 -29.33 -12.94 10.68
C PHE A 666 -30.51 -13.03 9.71
N LYS A 667 -31.26 -11.95 9.49
CA LYS A 667 -32.38 -11.93 8.53
C LYS A 667 -31.88 -12.09 7.10
N THR A 668 -30.80 -11.41 6.72
CA THR A 668 -30.14 -11.57 5.41
C THR A 668 -29.60 -12.99 5.24
N LEU A 669 -28.90 -13.51 6.25
CA LEU A 669 -28.38 -14.86 6.29
C LEU A 669 -29.48 -15.90 6.09
N ASN A 670 -30.58 -15.79 6.84
CA ASN A 670 -31.73 -16.67 6.74
C ASN A 670 -32.32 -16.63 5.31
N HIS A 671 -32.49 -15.44 4.73
CA HIS A 671 -32.98 -15.34 3.36
C HIS A 671 -32.03 -16.02 2.35
N LEU A 672 -30.73 -15.77 2.47
CA LEU A 672 -29.70 -16.30 1.58
C LEU A 672 -29.64 -17.83 1.63
N ILE A 673 -29.60 -18.40 2.84
CA ILE A 673 -29.59 -19.85 3.05
C ILE A 673 -30.85 -20.49 2.44
N LEU A 674 -32.03 -19.93 2.69
CA LEU A 674 -33.28 -20.47 2.14
C LEU A 674 -33.31 -20.43 0.60
N THR A 675 -32.84 -19.33 0.00
CA THR A 675 -32.72 -19.22 -1.45
C THR A 675 -31.76 -20.28 -2.00
N TYR A 676 -30.57 -20.44 -1.42
CA TYR A 676 -29.61 -21.44 -1.88
C TYR A 676 -30.11 -22.87 -1.72
N LEU A 677 -30.78 -23.20 -0.61
CA LEU A 677 -31.39 -24.51 -0.41
C LEU A 677 -32.50 -24.78 -1.45
N SER A 678 -33.30 -23.78 -1.81
CA SER A 678 -34.32 -23.91 -2.86
C SER A 678 -33.74 -24.06 -4.27
N GLU A 679 -32.51 -23.60 -4.51
CA GLU A 679 -31.80 -23.74 -5.79
C GLU A 679 -31.14 -25.12 -5.96
N MET A 680 -31.01 -25.93 -4.90
CA MET A 680 -30.27 -27.20 -4.91
C MET A 680 -31.04 -28.38 -5.55
N GLY A 681 -32.30 -28.20 -5.95
CA GLY A 681 -33.09 -29.22 -6.66
C GLY A 681 -34.40 -29.58 -5.96
N ASP A 682 -34.75 -30.87 -5.92
CA ASP A 682 -35.94 -31.37 -5.22
C ASP A 682 -35.79 -31.20 -3.71
N GLY A 683 -36.62 -30.32 -3.14
CA GLY A 683 -36.55 -29.99 -1.72
C GLY A 683 -36.79 -31.17 -0.78
N SER A 684 -37.59 -32.17 -1.19
CA SER A 684 -37.85 -33.36 -0.36
C SER A 684 -36.59 -34.22 -0.17
N LEU A 685 -35.80 -34.38 -1.23
CA LEU A 685 -34.52 -35.10 -1.22
C LEU A 685 -33.44 -34.33 -0.46
N VAL A 686 -33.38 -33.00 -0.65
CA VAL A 686 -32.44 -32.14 0.11
C VAL A 686 -32.75 -32.23 1.61
N LEU A 687 -34.04 -32.17 1.99
CA LEU A 687 -34.44 -32.33 3.38
C LEU A 687 -34.10 -33.71 3.92
N GLU A 688 -34.20 -34.76 3.11
CA GLU A 688 -33.80 -36.11 3.50
C GLU A 688 -32.30 -36.22 3.83
N LEU A 689 -31.45 -35.62 3.00
CA LEU A 689 -30.00 -35.58 3.24
C LEU A 689 -29.63 -34.73 4.46
N MET A 690 -30.37 -33.65 4.73
CA MET A 690 -30.13 -32.74 5.86
C MET A 690 -30.71 -33.23 7.19
N TRP A 691 -31.68 -34.17 7.16
CA TRP A 691 -32.55 -34.44 8.30
C TRP A 691 -31.79 -34.78 9.59
N ASN A 692 -30.74 -35.60 9.50
CA ASN A 692 -29.96 -36.00 10.67
C ASN A 692 -29.26 -34.80 11.33
N ASN A 693 -28.69 -33.91 10.52
CA ASN A 693 -28.02 -32.70 11.02
C ASN A 693 -29.02 -31.72 11.64
N LEU A 694 -30.16 -31.50 10.96
CA LEU A 694 -31.23 -30.64 11.46
C LEU A 694 -31.83 -31.19 12.76
N SER A 695 -32.13 -32.49 12.82
CA SER A 695 -32.66 -33.16 14.00
C SER A 695 -31.72 -33.05 15.20
N ASN A 696 -30.42 -33.24 14.99
CA ASN A 696 -29.42 -33.13 16.04
C ASN A 696 -29.29 -31.69 16.57
N GLU A 697 -29.32 -30.69 15.69
CA GLU A 697 -29.27 -29.29 16.11
C GLU A 697 -30.58 -28.82 16.76
N ILE A 698 -31.75 -29.27 16.29
CA ILE A 698 -33.05 -28.99 16.94
C ILE A 698 -33.09 -29.59 18.35
N ALA A 699 -32.59 -30.82 18.52
CA ALA A 699 -32.51 -31.48 19.82
C ALA A 699 -31.59 -30.76 20.82
N ARG A 700 -30.62 -29.97 20.33
CA ARG A 700 -29.72 -29.12 21.15
C ARG A 700 -30.40 -27.84 21.67
N LYS A 701 -31.66 -27.57 21.28
CA LYS A 701 -32.47 -26.43 21.75
C LYS A 701 -31.80 -25.07 21.55
N PRO A 702 -31.55 -24.67 20.29
CA PRO A 702 -30.95 -23.37 19.99
C PRO A 702 -31.92 -22.22 20.34
N SER A 703 -31.46 -20.98 20.23
CA SER A 703 -32.28 -19.81 20.55
C SER A 703 -33.58 -19.76 19.73
N LEU A 704 -34.60 -19.03 20.20
CA LEU A 704 -35.89 -18.91 19.52
C LEU A 704 -35.75 -18.43 18.06
N HIS A 705 -34.80 -17.52 17.79
CA HIS A 705 -34.51 -17.04 16.44
C HIS A 705 -33.90 -18.13 15.54
N ASN A 706 -32.95 -18.89 16.07
CA ASN A 706 -32.31 -19.99 15.34
C ASN A 706 -33.31 -21.14 15.10
N MET A 707 -34.12 -21.50 16.09
CA MET A 707 -35.24 -22.45 15.95
C MET A 707 -36.20 -22.04 14.83
N ASN A 708 -36.59 -20.76 14.79
CA ASN A 708 -37.41 -20.24 13.71
C ASN A 708 -36.74 -20.38 12.34
N GLY A 709 -35.42 -20.16 12.26
CA GLY A 709 -34.65 -20.38 11.04
C GLY A 709 -34.65 -21.83 10.58
N LEU A 710 -34.43 -22.77 11.51
CA LEU A 710 -34.46 -24.21 11.22
C LEU A 710 -35.86 -24.66 10.76
N PHE A 711 -36.94 -24.20 11.42
CA PHE A 711 -38.30 -24.50 10.96
C PHE A 711 -38.61 -23.89 9.59
N ARG A 712 -38.08 -22.71 9.28
CA ARG A 712 -38.20 -22.13 7.93
C ARG A 712 -37.45 -22.94 6.88
N ILE A 713 -36.31 -23.56 7.21
CA ILE A 713 -35.62 -24.49 6.31
C ILE A 713 -36.52 -25.70 6.01
N ILE A 714 -37.07 -26.34 7.06
CA ILE A 714 -37.97 -27.50 6.91
C ILE A 714 -39.16 -27.13 6.02
N VAL A 715 -39.80 -26.00 6.30
CA VAL A 715 -40.96 -25.52 5.52
C VAL A 715 -40.62 -25.21 4.06
N THR A 716 -39.43 -24.68 3.80
CA THR A 716 -39.01 -24.31 2.44
C THR A 716 -38.65 -25.52 1.60
N LEU A 717 -38.08 -26.56 2.21
CA LEU A 717 -37.63 -27.76 1.51
C LEU A 717 -38.75 -28.80 1.33
N ASP A 718 -39.57 -29.07 2.34
CA ASP A 718 -40.80 -29.87 2.21
C ASP A 718 -41.60 -29.84 3.53
N ALA A 719 -42.75 -29.16 3.53
CA ALA A 719 -43.63 -29.09 4.71
C ALA A 719 -44.62 -30.27 4.82
N ALA A 720 -44.62 -31.22 3.88
CA ALA A 720 -45.47 -32.42 3.90
C ALA A 720 -44.74 -33.68 4.44
N THR A 721 -43.54 -33.54 5.00
CA THR A 721 -42.77 -34.70 5.46
C THR A 721 -43.46 -35.44 6.62
N ASN A 722 -43.69 -36.75 6.43
CA ASN A 722 -44.10 -37.66 7.50
C ASN A 722 -43.06 -37.76 8.64
N LYS A 723 -41.83 -37.25 8.44
CA LYS A 723 -40.75 -37.25 9.44
C LYS A 723 -41.06 -36.38 10.68
N LEU A 724 -41.95 -35.40 10.55
CA LEU A 724 -42.42 -34.55 11.66
C LEU A 724 -43.44 -35.23 12.59
N MET A 725 -43.93 -36.43 12.24
CA MET A 725 -44.90 -37.19 13.04
C MET A 725 -44.31 -37.83 14.31
N ASN A 726 -43.02 -37.65 14.58
CA ASN A 726 -42.38 -38.12 15.80
C ASN A 726 -42.88 -37.32 17.02
N GLU A 727 -43.27 -38.01 18.09
CA GLU A 727 -43.79 -37.42 19.34
C GLU A 727 -42.81 -36.41 19.95
N ASP A 728 -41.50 -36.66 19.89
CA ASP A 728 -40.47 -35.74 20.38
C ASP A 728 -40.44 -34.42 19.59
N PHE A 729 -40.62 -34.48 18.27
CA PHE A 729 -40.69 -33.30 17.41
C PHE A 729 -41.97 -32.50 17.63
N ILE A 730 -43.11 -33.17 17.80
CA ILE A 730 -44.38 -32.53 18.14
C ILE A 730 -44.24 -31.83 19.50
N LYS A 731 -43.57 -32.46 20.47
CA LYS A 731 -43.25 -31.87 21.77
C LYS A 731 -42.34 -30.65 21.65
N LEU A 732 -41.35 -30.67 20.75
CA LEU A 732 -40.48 -29.52 20.44
C LEU A 732 -41.23 -28.37 19.77
N ILE A 733 -42.12 -28.64 18.82
CA ILE A 733 -42.97 -27.61 18.17
C ILE A 733 -43.90 -26.97 19.19
N ALA A 734 -44.55 -27.77 20.04
CA ALA A 734 -45.42 -27.27 21.10
C ALA A 734 -44.63 -26.42 22.12
N GLY A 735 -43.45 -26.90 22.56
CA GLY A 735 -42.56 -26.16 23.44
C GLY A 735 -42.11 -24.82 22.85
N TYR A 736 -41.68 -24.81 21.59
CA TYR A 736 -41.30 -23.60 20.86
C TYR A 736 -42.42 -22.55 20.79
N LEU A 737 -43.67 -22.98 20.53
CA LEU A 737 -44.83 -22.08 20.52
C LEU A 737 -45.11 -21.50 21.91
N VAL A 738 -44.96 -22.30 22.96
CA VAL A 738 -45.09 -21.86 24.35
C VAL A 738 -43.98 -20.87 24.70
N ASP A 739 -42.72 -21.17 24.39
CA ASP A 739 -41.58 -20.28 24.62
C ASP A 739 -41.77 -18.93 23.91
N ALA A 740 -42.20 -18.94 22.64
CA ALA A 740 -42.50 -17.72 21.88
C ALA A 740 -43.67 -16.91 22.48
N ALA A 741 -44.68 -17.58 23.03
CA ALA A 741 -45.87 -16.95 23.58
C ALA A 741 -45.68 -16.47 25.04
N LEU A 742 -44.76 -17.07 25.80
CA LEU A 742 -44.47 -16.69 27.18
C LEU A 742 -44.01 -15.24 27.29
N ASP A 743 -43.22 -14.74 26.34
CA ASP A 743 -42.80 -13.34 26.30
C ASP A 743 -43.91 -12.36 25.94
N LEU A 744 -44.96 -12.81 25.24
CA LEU A 744 -46.17 -12.01 25.00
C LEU A 744 -47.04 -11.90 26.27
N SER A 745 -47.01 -12.93 27.12
CA SER A 745 -47.92 -13.08 28.28
C SER A 745 -47.48 -12.32 29.55
N LYS A 746 -46.21 -11.91 29.66
CA LYS A 746 -45.66 -11.21 30.84
C LYS A 746 -46.20 -9.78 31.03
N THR A 747 -46.84 -9.19 30.03
CA THR A 747 -47.46 -7.85 30.14
C THR A 747 -48.90 -7.94 30.61
N ASN A 748 -49.12 -7.65 31.88
CA ASN A 748 -50.40 -7.62 32.59
C ASN A 748 -51.38 -6.50 32.14
N GLU A 749 -51.22 -5.88 30.96
CA GLU A 749 -52.10 -4.79 30.54
C GLU A 749 -52.87 -5.10 29.26
N VAL A 750 -54.16 -4.82 29.34
CA VAL A 750 -55.22 -5.06 28.36
C VAL A 750 -54.93 -4.29 27.06
N GLY A 751 -54.16 -4.89 26.16
CA GLY A 751 -53.90 -4.35 24.83
C GLY A 751 -52.72 -5.02 24.15
N PHE A 752 -52.94 -5.63 22.97
CA PHE A 752 -51.87 -6.13 22.12
C PHE A 752 -50.92 -4.97 21.76
N GLN A 753 -49.72 -4.93 22.33
CA GLN A 753 -48.66 -4.04 21.83
C GLN A 753 -48.33 -4.44 20.38
N SER A 754 -48.36 -3.50 19.44
CA SER A 754 -48.21 -3.76 18.00
C SER A 754 -46.91 -4.52 17.67
N ASP A 755 -45.82 -4.20 18.37
CA ASP A 755 -44.49 -4.71 18.03
C ASP A 755 -44.25 -6.13 18.56
N LYS A 756 -44.71 -6.44 19.78
CA LYS A 756 -44.64 -7.80 20.34
C LYS A 756 -45.55 -8.77 19.58
N THR A 757 -46.69 -8.27 19.12
CA THR A 757 -47.60 -9.01 18.23
C THR A 757 -46.93 -9.35 16.89
N ARG A 758 -46.19 -8.42 16.30
CA ARG A 758 -45.40 -8.65 15.07
C ARG A 758 -44.27 -9.65 15.27
N LEU A 759 -43.59 -9.62 16.40
CA LEU A 759 -42.56 -10.60 16.75
C LEU A 759 -43.13 -12.01 16.90
N PHE A 760 -44.26 -12.17 17.61
CA PHE A 760 -44.91 -13.47 17.71
C PHE A 760 -45.42 -13.97 16.34
N GLN A 761 -45.94 -13.07 15.50
CA GLN A 761 -46.30 -13.40 14.11
C GLN A 761 -45.10 -13.90 13.29
N TYR A 762 -43.90 -13.37 13.53
CA TYR A 762 -42.68 -13.86 12.88
C TYR A 762 -42.33 -15.29 13.30
N PHE A 763 -42.46 -15.62 14.59
CA PHE A 763 -42.14 -16.96 15.13
C PHE A 763 -43.19 -18.03 14.81
N ILE A 764 -44.47 -17.68 14.78
CA ILE A 764 -45.56 -18.64 14.54
C ILE A 764 -45.72 -18.98 13.04
N LYS A 765 -45.24 -18.12 12.14
CA LYS A 765 -45.40 -18.27 10.69
C LYS A 765 -44.96 -19.63 10.13
N PRO A 766 -43.77 -20.18 10.44
CA PRO A 766 -43.40 -21.51 9.95
C PRO A 766 -44.33 -22.61 10.51
N CYS A 767 -44.74 -22.52 11.77
CA CYS A 767 -45.67 -23.48 12.37
C CYS A 767 -47.03 -23.48 11.66
N ILE A 768 -47.55 -22.31 11.26
CA ILE A 768 -48.79 -22.22 10.49
C ILE A 768 -48.67 -23.00 9.17
N ILE A 769 -47.54 -22.89 8.47
CA ILE A 769 -47.36 -23.60 7.19
C ILE A 769 -47.24 -25.12 7.43
N ILE A 770 -46.54 -25.54 8.49
CA ILE A 770 -46.47 -26.96 8.90
C ILE A 770 -47.88 -27.50 9.19
N PHE A 771 -48.69 -26.77 9.96
CA PHE A 771 -50.04 -27.18 10.33
C PHE A 771 -51.04 -27.13 9.17
N GLU A 772 -50.84 -26.25 8.19
CA GLU A 772 -51.62 -26.22 6.94
C GLU A 772 -51.40 -27.48 6.11
N GLN A 773 -50.17 -27.99 6.09
CA GLN A 773 -49.81 -29.16 5.28
C GLN A 773 -49.99 -30.50 6.01
N ASN A 774 -50.01 -30.52 7.35
CA ASN A 774 -50.16 -31.73 8.15
C ASN A 774 -51.16 -31.56 9.31
N ASP A 775 -52.40 -32.00 9.10
CA ASP A 775 -53.52 -31.92 10.04
C ASP A 775 -53.30 -32.74 11.32
N LYS A 776 -52.61 -33.89 11.21
CA LYS A 776 -52.29 -34.75 12.35
C LYS A 776 -51.27 -34.10 13.28
N VAL A 777 -50.23 -33.46 12.74
CA VAL A 777 -49.25 -32.71 13.55
C VAL A 777 -49.95 -31.58 14.31
N LEU A 778 -50.89 -30.87 13.67
CA LEU A 778 -51.71 -29.85 14.33
C LEU A 778 -52.53 -30.46 15.49
N CYS A 779 -53.26 -31.55 15.24
CA CYS A 779 -54.10 -32.20 16.25
C CYS A 779 -53.28 -32.68 17.47
N CYS A 780 -52.16 -33.36 17.22
CA CYS A 780 -51.25 -33.81 18.28
C CYS A 780 -50.61 -32.64 19.04
N THR A 781 -50.23 -31.56 18.36
CA THR A 781 -49.70 -30.34 19.01
C THR A 781 -50.75 -29.71 19.93
N LEU A 782 -52.03 -29.69 19.53
CA LEU A 782 -53.13 -29.18 20.35
C LEU A 782 -53.35 -30.04 21.62
N GLU A 783 -53.28 -31.37 21.51
CA GLU A 783 -53.31 -32.25 22.68
C GLU A 783 -52.10 -32.06 23.60
N MET A 784 -50.91 -31.77 23.05
CA MET A 784 -49.73 -31.42 23.85
C MET A 784 -49.92 -30.10 24.59
N LEU A 785 -50.48 -29.07 23.95
CA LEU A 785 -50.81 -27.79 24.60
C LEU A 785 -51.86 -27.95 25.71
N LYS A 786 -52.86 -28.82 25.51
CA LYS A 786 -53.82 -29.21 26.55
C LYS A 786 -53.13 -29.85 27.75
N SER A 787 -52.19 -30.76 27.48
CA SER A 787 -51.44 -31.44 28.55
C SER A 787 -50.55 -30.47 29.35
N PHE A 788 -49.98 -29.46 28.70
CA PHE A 788 -49.22 -28.38 29.36
C PHE A 788 -50.08 -27.46 30.23
N ALA A 789 -51.31 -27.19 29.81
CA ALA A 789 -52.26 -26.48 30.65
C ALA A 789 -52.54 -27.24 31.96
N ALA A 790 -52.44 -28.58 31.94
CA ALA A 790 -52.65 -29.45 33.11
C ALA A 790 -51.39 -29.70 33.95
N ASP A 791 -50.24 -29.89 33.33
CA ASP A 791 -48.98 -30.28 33.99
C ASP A 791 -47.86 -29.29 33.69
N GLU A 792 -47.24 -28.76 34.74
CA GLU A 792 -46.17 -27.75 34.70
C GLU A 792 -44.87 -28.31 34.13
N HIS A 793 -44.61 -29.61 34.30
CA HIS A 793 -43.32 -30.23 33.95
C HIS A 793 -43.27 -30.82 32.53
N ARG A 794 -44.37 -30.73 31.75
CA ARG A 794 -44.47 -31.32 30.41
C ARG A 794 -43.38 -30.86 29.43
N PHE A 795 -42.97 -29.58 29.50
CA PHE A 795 -41.94 -28.99 28.62
C PHE A 795 -40.63 -28.64 29.33
N SER A 796 -40.45 -29.02 30.61
CA SER A 796 -39.19 -28.80 31.34
C SER A 796 -37.99 -29.48 30.67
N SER A 797 -38.24 -30.56 29.92
CA SER A 797 -37.24 -31.24 29.09
C SER A 797 -36.99 -30.58 27.74
N VAL A 798 -37.65 -29.47 27.39
CA VAL A 798 -37.68 -28.88 26.03
C VAL A 798 -37.15 -27.45 26.00
N SER A 799 -37.29 -26.66 27.06
CA SER A 799 -36.68 -25.33 27.15
C SER A 799 -35.96 -25.09 28.47
N SER A 800 -35.05 -24.12 28.49
CA SER A 800 -34.29 -23.69 29.67
C SER A 800 -34.98 -22.58 30.46
N LEU A 801 -36.19 -22.17 30.05
CA LEU A 801 -36.97 -21.12 30.68
C LEU A 801 -37.74 -21.68 31.88
N ASP A 802 -37.80 -20.90 32.97
CA ASP A 802 -38.68 -21.19 34.10
C ASP A 802 -40.13 -21.00 33.66
N TYR A 803 -40.83 -22.11 33.45
CA TYR A 803 -42.24 -22.09 33.11
C TYR A 803 -43.08 -21.56 34.28
N PRO A 804 -44.16 -20.81 33.99
CA PRO A 804 -45.00 -20.26 35.03
C PRO A 804 -45.72 -21.37 35.80
N ARG A 805 -45.44 -21.45 37.12
CA ARG A 805 -46.16 -22.30 38.09
C ARG A 805 -47.67 -22.03 38.09
N GLU A 806 -48.03 -20.76 37.92
CA GLU A 806 -49.39 -20.25 37.98
C GLU A 806 -50.26 -20.76 36.82
N LEU A 807 -51.32 -21.51 37.15
CA LEU A 807 -52.23 -22.12 36.18
C LEU A 807 -52.90 -21.08 35.26
N SER A 808 -53.24 -19.89 35.78
CA SER A 808 -53.84 -18.83 34.96
C SER A 808 -52.87 -18.31 33.89
N GLN A 809 -51.56 -18.24 34.18
CA GLN A 809 -50.56 -17.80 33.20
C GLN A 809 -50.37 -18.85 32.11
N ARG A 810 -50.29 -20.14 32.48
CA ARG A 810 -50.23 -21.25 31.50
C ARG A 810 -51.44 -21.26 30.57
N VAL A 811 -52.65 -21.07 31.11
CA VAL A 811 -53.87 -20.99 30.31
C VAL A 811 -53.87 -19.75 29.40
N CYS A 812 -53.40 -18.59 29.88
CA CYS A 812 -53.27 -17.39 29.04
C CYS A 812 -52.30 -17.59 27.86
N VAL A 813 -51.18 -18.30 28.06
CA VAL A 813 -50.21 -18.62 26.99
C VAL A 813 -50.85 -19.52 25.93
N VAL A 814 -51.49 -20.63 26.34
CA VAL A 814 -52.20 -21.53 25.42
C VAL A 814 -53.31 -20.79 24.67
N THR A 815 -54.06 -19.93 25.37
CA THR A 815 -55.11 -19.09 24.78
C THR A 815 -54.54 -18.15 23.72
N THR A 816 -53.41 -17.52 24.01
CA THR A 816 -52.73 -16.62 23.07
C THR A 816 -52.36 -17.35 21.78
N ILE A 817 -51.70 -18.51 21.89
CA ILE A 817 -51.32 -19.33 20.73
C ILE A 817 -52.55 -19.67 19.89
N LEU A 818 -53.61 -20.19 20.53
CA LEU A 818 -54.85 -20.57 19.85
C LEU A 818 -55.54 -19.39 19.16
N VAL A 819 -55.58 -18.22 19.78
CA VAL A 819 -56.18 -17.01 19.16
C VAL A 819 -55.43 -16.63 17.88
N PHE A 820 -54.10 -16.71 17.86
CA PHE A 820 -53.33 -16.45 16.63
C PHE A 820 -53.57 -17.53 15.57
N LEU A 821 -53.64 -18.80 15.94
CA LEU A 821 -53.97 -19.90 15.01
C LEU A 821 -55.39 -19.73 14.42
N PHE A 822 -56.37 -19.37 15.24
CA PHE A 822 -57.77 -19.15 14.81
C PHE A 822 -57.93 -17.93 13.89
N ASN A 823 -57.07 -16.92 14.04
CA ASN A 823 -57.11 -15.74 13.20
C ASN A 823 -56.55 -15.99 11.78
N ASP A 824 -55.74 -17.04 11.56
CA ASP A 824 -55.22 -17.39 10.24
C ASP A 824 -56.20 -18.27 9.47
N ARG A 825 -56.76 -17.73 8.38
CA ARG A 825 -57.79 -18.39 7.56
C ARG A 825 -57.30 -19.70 6.93
N ARG A 826 -56.00 -19.86 6.70
CA ARG A 826 -55.42 -21.05 6.06
C ARG A 826 -55.58 -22.30 6.91
N LEU A 827 -55.63 -22.14 8.24
CA LEU A 827 -55.75 -23.25 9.17
C LEU A 827 -57.19 -23.68 9.45
N HIS A 828 -58.19 -22.91 9.00
CA HIS A 828 -59.60 -23.16 9.33
C HIS A 828 -60.06 -24.60 8.97
N PRO A 829 -59.69 -25.17 7.80
CA PRO A 829 -60.02 -26.56 7.49
C PRO A 829 -59.41 -27.56 8.49
N ASN A 830 -58.12 -27.45 8.79
CA ASN A 830 -57.44 -28.42 9.65
C ASN A 830 -57.81 -28.27 11.14
N LEU A 831 -58.08 -27.04 11.57
CA LEU A 831 -58.62 -26.76 12.90
C LEU A 831 -60.03 -27.33 13.09
N SER A 832 -60.84 -27.35 12.02
CA SER A 832 -62.18 -27.98 12.07
C SER A 832 -62.11 -29.50 12.25
N LEU A 833 -61.08 -30.15 11.68
CA LEU A 833 -60.79 -31.57 11.88
C LEU A 833 -60.30 -31.88 13.31
N SER A 834 -59.63 -30.92 13.96
CA SER A 834 -59.11 -31.06 15.33
C SER A 834 -60.11 -30.64 16.43
N LYS A 835 -61.41 -30.68 16.13
CA LYS A 835 -62.50 -30.20 17.01
C LYS A 835 -62.48 -30.84 18.41
N THR A 836 -62.10 -32.11 18.52
CA THR A 836 -62.03 -32.85 19.80
C THR A 836 -60.96 -32.30 20.74
N ALA A 837 -59.77 -32.02 20.23
CA ALA A 837 -58.66 -31.46 21.00
C ALA A 837 -59.00 -30.05 21.53
N ILE A 838 -59.59 -29.22 20.66
CA ILE A 838 -60.03 -27.86 21.03
C ILE A 838 -61.13 -27.91 22.10
N LYS A 839 -62.11 -28.81 21.97
CA LYS A 839 -63.14 -29.05 23.01
C LYS A 839 -62.50 -29.50 24.32
N GLY A 840 -61.49 -30.36 24.26
CA GLY A 840 -60.73 -30.83 25.41
C GLY A 840 -60.05 -29.69 26.18
N ILE A 841 -59.47 -28.71 25.48
CA ILE A 841 -58.86 -27.53 26.11
C ILE A 841 -59.92 -26.65 26.77
N LEU A 842 -61.03 -26.35 26.09
CA LEU A 842 -62.10 -25.54 26.67
C LEU A 842 -62.77 -26.20 27.87
N HIS A 843 -63.03 -27.51 27.80
CA HIS A 843 -63.60 -28.26 28.92
C HIS A 843 -62.64 -28.28 30.10
N TYR A 844 -61.33 -28.40 29.86
CA TYR A 844 -60.32 -28.29 30.91
C TYR A 844 -60.35 -26.91 31.59
N ILE A 845 -60.34 -25.82 30.81
CA ILE A 845 -60.41 -24.45 31.36
C ILE A 845 -61.70 -24.24 32.16
N ARG A 846 -62.84 -24.74 31.65
CA ARG A 846 -64.14 -24.65 32.33
C ARG A 846 -64.17 -25.46 33.63
N HIS A 847 -63.66 -26.69 33.62
CA HIS A 847 -63.55 -27.51 34.81
C HIS A 847 -62.70 -26.84 35.91
N GLN A 848 -61.63 -26.11 35.53
CA GLN A 848 -60.82 -25.33 36.48
C GLN A 848 -61.51 -24.04 36.98
N LEU A 849 -62.48 -23.50 36.22
CA LEU A 849 -63.32 -22.38 36.65
C LEU A 849 -64.41 -22.82 37.65
N ASP A 850 -64.96 -24.01 37.44
CA ASP A 850 -66.05 -24.58 38.25
C ASP A 850 -65.54 -25.30 39.53
N SER A 851 -64.28 -25.74 39.54
CA SER A 851 -63.67 -26.39 40.70
C SER A 851 -63.38 -25.38 41.85
N ASN A 852 -63.83 -25.70 43.06
CA ASN A 852 -63.49 -24.97 44.28
C ASN A 852 -62.07 -25.35 44.77
N LEU A 853 -61.05 -25.15 43.94
CA LEU A 853 -59.67 -25.40 44.34
C LEU A 853 -59.19 -24.33 45.35
N PRO A 854 -58.53 -24.70 46.47
CA PRO A 854 -58.14 -23.76 47.54
C PRO A 854 -57.10 -22.69 47.16
N ASP A 855 -56.42 -22.83 46.01
CA ASP A 855 -55.21 -22.06 45.66
C ASP A 855 -55.40 -20.97 44.59
N VAL A 856 -56.62 -20.71 44.11
CA VAL A 856 -56.86 -19.76 43.00
C VAL A 856 -57.35 -18.40 43.50
N THR A 857 -56.52 -17.35 43.37
CA THR A 857 -56.89 -15.98 43.75
C THR A 857 -57.98 -15.40 42.85
N TYR A 858 -58.76 -14.42 43.33
CA TYR A 858 -59.85 -13.79 42.56
C TYR A 858 -59.37 -13.21 41.21
N GLY A 859 -58.17 -12.61 41.17
CA GLY A 859 -57.56 -12.10 39.94
C GLY A 859 -57.22 -13.20 38.92
N GLN A 860 -56.83 -14.40 39.38
CA GLN A 860 -56.59 -15.56 38.52
C GLN A 860 -57.88 -16.09 37.90
N LYS A 861 -58.97 -16.16 38.69
CA LYS A 861 -60.29 -16.55 38.18
C LYS A 861 -60.81 -15.59 37.10
N GLN A 862 -60.57 -14.28 37.24
CA GLN A 862 -60.92 -13.31 36.20
C GLN A 862 -60.11 -13.51 34.90
N LYS A 863 -58.80 -13.76 34.99
CA LYS A 863 -57.95 -14.05 33.82
C LYS A 863 -58.38 -15.33 33.09
N LEU A 864 -58.69 -16.38 33.85
CA LEU A 864 -59.23 -17.65 33.33
C LEU A 864 -60.57 -17.46 32.63
N LYS A 865 -61.47 -16.67 33.22
CA LYS A 865 -62.79 -16.35 32.63
C LYS A 865 -62.65 -15.56 31.33
N PHE A 866 -61.75 -14.57 31.30
CA PHE A 866 -61.47 -13.79 30.08
C PHE A 866 -60.90 -14.68 28.96
N ALA A 867 -59.92 -15.53 29.28
CA ALA A 867 -59.34 -16.48 28.34
C ALA A 867 -60.39 -17.45 27.77
N PHE A 868 -61.28 -17.97 28.63
CA PHE A 868 -62.37 -18.86 28.23
C PHE A 868 -63.35 -18.18 27.26
N GLU A 869 -63.83 -16.97 27.57
CA GLU A 869 -64.77 -16.24 26.70
C GLU A 869 -64.13 -15.84 25.36
N GLN A 870 -62.84 -15.47 25.37
CA GLN A 870 -62.09 -15.14 24.16
C GLN A 870 -61.96 -16.36 23.22
N LEU A 871 -61.60 -17.52 23.77
CA LEU A 871 -61.52 -18.79 23.03
C LEU A 871 -62.90 -19.24 22.53
N LYS A 872 -63.94 -19.18 23.38
CA LYS A 872 -65.32 -19.52 23.03
C LYS A 872 -65.79 -18.69 21.84
N THR A 873 -65.56 -17.38 21.87
CA THR A 873 -65.95 -16.47 20.78
C THR A 873 -65.25 -16.82 19.47
N LYS A 874 -63.94 -17.06 19.51
CA LYS A 874 -63.15 -17.38 18.31
C LYS A 874 -63.48 -18.75 17.72
N ALA A 875 -63.73 -19.74 18.56
CA ALA A 875 -64.10 -21.08 18.10
C ALA A 875 -65.54 -21.15 17.56
N LEU A 876 -66.45 -20.31 18.06
CA LEU A 876 -67.77 -20.10 17.43
C LEU A 876 -67.66 -19.46 16.04
N GLN A 877 -66.70 -18.55 15.82
CA GLN A 877 -66.45 -17.92 14.52
C GLN A 877 -65.89 -18.88 13.46
N LEU A 878 -65.26 -19.98 13.86
CA LEU A 878 -64.73 -21.02 12.97
C LEU A 878 -65.80 -21.95 12.37
N ASN A 879 -67.10 -21.67 12.59
CA ASN A 879 -68.23 -22.54 12.22
C ASN A 879 -68.12 -23.97 12.78
N CYS A 880 -67.30 -24.18 13.80
CA CYS A 880 -67.01 -25.51 14.32
C CYS A 880 -68.12 -26.03 15.24
N TRP A 881 -68.99 -25.16 15.80
CA TRP A 881 -69.87 -25.50 16.93
C TRP A 881 -71.29 -24.97 16.84
N ASP A 882 -72.24 -25.78 17.31
CA ASP A 882 -73.58 -25.33 17.69
C ASP A 882 -73.54 -24.67 19.08
N ARG A 883 -74.32 -23.61 19.28
CA ARG A 883 -74.33 -22.82 20.52
C ARG A 883 -74.67 -23.67 21.76
N SER A 884 -75.42 -24.76 21.56
CA SER A 884 -75.81 -25.76 22.57
C SER A 884 -74.66 -26.68 23.03
N GLU A 885 -73.70 -27.01 22.17
CA GLU A 885 -72.56 -27.90 22.51
C GLU A 885 -71.56 -27.24 23.48
N LEU A 886 -71.59 -25.91 23.59
CA LEU A 886 -70.77 -25.13 24.53
C LEU A 886 -71.49 -24.80 25.84
N GLU A 887 -72.80 -25.00 25.89
CA GLU A 887 -73.66 -24.52 26.98
C GLU A 887 -74.29 -25.65 27.82
N GLY A 888 -74.33 -26.92 27.36
CA GLY A 888 -74.77 -28.07 28.18
C GLY A 888 -73.63 -28.68 29.01
N ASP A 889 -73.78 -29.06 30.29
CA ASP A 889 -74.96 -29.36 31.11
C ASP A 889 -74.96 -28.57 32.43
N PHE A 890 -75.96 -27.71 32.66
CA PHE A 890 -76.22 -27.09 33.97
C PHE A 890 -77.73 -26.94 34.26
N LYS A 891 -78.55 -27.88 33.79
CA LYS A 891 -80.00 -27.89 34.09
C LYS A 891 -80.48 -28.89 35.13
N HIS A 892 -79.59 -29.70 35.72
CA HIS A 892 -79.96 -30.63 36.79
C HIS A 892 -79.01 -30.55 37.98
N HIS A 893 -79.08 -29.47 38.78
CA HIS A 893 -78.78 -29.50 40.23
C HIS A 893 -79.07 -28.15 40.95
N ILE A 894 -80.14 -27.45 40.60
CA ILE A 894 -80.64 -26.32 41.40
C ILE A 894 -82.15 -26.52 41.63
N THR A 895 -82.51 -27.51 42.44
CA THR A 895 -83.85 -27.65 43.04
C THR A 895 -83.83 -28.33 44.41
N SER A 896 -82.72 -28.27 45.15
CA SER A 896 -82.70 -28.73 46.53
C SER A 896 -81.67 -27.97 47.38
N CYS A 897 -81.90 -26.68 47.62
CA CYS A 897 -81.43 -25.95 48.81
C CYS A 897 -81.82 -24.46 48.70
N THR A 898 -83.07 -24.14 48.98
CA THR A 898 -83.51 -22.80 49.43
C THR A 898 -84.90 -22.94 50.04
N ALA A 899 -84.93 -23.49 51.25
CA ALA A 899 -86.07 -23.41 52.15
C ALA A 899 -85.59 -23.48 53.61
N ILE A 900 -84.63 -22.63 54.00
CA ILE A 900 -84.58 -22.03 55.33
C ILE A 900 -84.09 -20.58 55.15
N ARG A 901 -85.03 -19.67 55.43
CA ARG A 901 -85.00 -18.19 55.45
C ARG A 901 -84.98 -17.46 54.12
#